data_AF-A0A972BHA5-F1
#
_entry.id   AF-A0A972BHA5-F1
#
_cell.length_a   1.000
_cell.length_b   1.000
_cell.length_c   1.000
_cell.angle_alpha   90.00
_cell.angle_beta   90.00
_cell.angle_gamma   90.00
#
_symmetry.space_group_name_H-M   'P 1'
#
loop_
_entity.id
_entity.type
_entity.pdbx_description
1 polymer ?
#
loop_
_entity_poly.entity_id
_entity_poly.type
_entity_poly.pdbx_seq_one_letter_code
_entity_poly.pdbx_strand_id
1 'polypeptide(L)'
;MERLDLMWLCTDSNGPAEFGYERLIGALRKRGYDVAQVLDCSSASANAMLVAGTAGDWEKAQSSLLNAIKCDASVKIPKGREELAIARCKAGEKDVIAVIGGDEVGLMYGLLEIADILDKGGTLADVPNMSESPHVPVRGIFTFLHNEDLEREWFYSRQFWQDYFGMLAQNRYNSFNLVFSHQTYYLAPLFPFFIDVPEHPEVAAIGLNKEEQRRNLEMLRYICELAEQRGIDFVLGVWQVSSWKDSVFGGGDQVRTMVEGLNWDNLESYTYHGLKHLLNACPGIKGVQIRANEESGVPRSIQTEFFSNSIFRAIKDCGRKVHLDLRYWIAKPETIQAAIDMEIPLSLSMKYWAEHQGPPYQAAEQLPAYSYADFLKKPLAAPIMYQLWSLGTHRVLLWGDPEYARRFALSMELGDARGFEVNPPLAQKGYGNEPGYWRIMACRDLEYYRWEYERYWFYYLLFGRMSYNPETSPEVWRRELRSRFGPKAEIAEKAYAVSSKVISYLIRYQMSDPNMYTWPEIDTGGILDYYMETYPSDPATMHSIAEAAAFRLTERTSAKVTPEEASTYFENIGRQCLEMAKELESSDSDRELVATRLDVSVLGNMALYHAYKIRSAEQLSLYYLTKDLAALKQAAALIREANSFWHECVRLTDGFYYDHMVTGPIDSGHWKDKLVLIDDDEKRLEELIRLYEECAPFDYAFDFGGKPERRTRRENMIFSIHDNYHVEKHFIGVDEVSRYNPITGFGWTTSTRVVGATHPHIRISDRDLDDRRRDTGRVFNECLVGFRNALYNDYVWSNAPGSFLVDLPDGVYEATIIAANPENNTSDYGPMYAQINGQLLLDGVVVPKGKKLVVKREVEVVGGRLRLDLWADSGKSWFISGLVINRAGITLTHVPPSRLDAEQECTLQVTAKGTIDTVRSVWFNVCDDNSSNDSKDCCSSSRMVELKQVDDFIYEGAIPKELLKNSRQLRYCIVAEGTSGRRYILGTEQPFSVPVKHRESVIEVEHEPVRYAKWSNDIRIRCRIASSNPIKVVRLYYRHLNQYYTFQVQPMKLVDPSEMIYEGVIPAEYHDRNWDLMYYVEVVDSVGTGIFYPDPMKETPYIVIREEQSH
;
A
#
# COMPACT_ATOMS: atom_id res chain seq x y z
N MET A 1 -55.32 -2.72 3.24
CA MET A 1 -54.25 -1.98 2.55
C MET A 1 -54.54 -0.52 2.73
N GLU A 2 -53.55 0.26 3.17
CA GLU A 2 -53.69 1.72 3.27
C GLU A 2 -53.64 2.29 1.86
N ARG A 3 -54.62 3.12 1.48
CA ARG A 3 -54.67 3.71 0.14
C ARG A 3 -53.68 4.88 0.06
N LEU A 4 -52.85 4.89 -0.98
CA LEU A 4 -51.91 5.97 -1.30
C LEU A 4 -52.15 6.44 -2.72
N ASP A 5 -52.46 7.73 -2.91
CA ASP A 5 -52.57 8.29 -4.25
C ASP A 5 -51.19 8.79 -4.72
N LEU A 6 -50.80 8.46 -5.95
CA LEU A 6 -49.51 8.80 -6.56
C LEU A 6 -49.72 9.62 -7.82
N MET A 7 -49.15 10.83 -7.86
CA MET A 7 -49.11 11.66 -9.07
C MET A 7 -47.71 11.56 -9.69
N TRP A 8 -47.64 10.87 -10.82
CA TRP A 8 -46.43 10.73 -11.63
C TRP A 8 -46.44 11.78 -12.74
N LEU A 9 -45.51 12.73 -12.67
CA LEU A 9 -45.43 13.85 -13.62
C LEU A 9 -44.47 13.59 -14.79
N CYS A 10 -43.58 12.62 -14.64
CA CYS A 10 -42.63 12.27 -15.69
C CYS A 10 -43.36 11.52 -16.82
N THR A 11 -43.06 11.89 -18.06
CA THR A 11 -43.74 11.34 -19.26
C THR A 11 -42.87 10.38 -20.07
N ASP A 12 -41.58 10.27 -19.75
CA ASP A 12 -40.70 9.28 -20.34
C ASP A 12 -40.92 7.92 -19.65
N SER A 13 -41.12 6.89 -20.45
CA SER A 13 -41.52 5.55 -19.99
C SER A 13 -40.40 4.52 -20.06
N ASN A 14 -39.18 4.92 -20.42
CA ASN A 14 -38.04 4.00 -20.60
C ASN A 14 -36.70 4.55 -20.07
N GLY A 15 -36.72 5.56 -19.20
CA GLY A 15 -35.51 6.21 -18.64
C GLY A 15 -35.21 5.82 -17.17
N PRO A 16 -34.15 6.40 -16.57
CA PRO A 16 -33.79 6.21 -15.16
C PRO A 16 -34.96 6.41 -14.18
N ALA A 17 -35.79 7.43 -14.44
CA ALA A 17 -36.95 7.75 -13.61
C ALA A 17 -37.94 6.58 -13.49
N GLU A 18 -38.17 5.85 -14.59
CA GLU A 18 -39.07 4.69 -14.61
C GLU A 18 -38.53 3.54 -13.74
N PHE A 19 -37.23 3.28 -13.76
CA PHE A 19 -36.63 2.29 -12.87
C PHE A 19 -36.86 2.65 -11.38
N GLY A 20 -36.64 3.92 -11.02
CA GLY A 20 -36.94 4.41 -9.67
C GLY A 20 -38.42 4.25 -9.31
N TYR A 21 -39.31 4.54 -10.26
CA TYR A 21 -40.76 4.37 -10.11
C TYR A 21 -41.14 2.90 -9.85
N GLU A 22 -40.69 1.96 -10.67
CA GLU A 22 -40.96 0.53 -10.52
C GLU A 22 -40.50 0.00 -9.16
N ARG A 23 -39.29 0.39 -8.72
CA ARG A 23 -38.74 0.01 -7.42
C ARG A 23 -39.58 0.55 -6.27
N LEU A 24 -39.99 1.82 -6.33
CA LEU A 24 -40.86 2.44 -5.34
C LEU A 24 -42.23 1.74 -5.27
N ILE A 25 -42.88 1.49 -6.41
CA ILE A 25 -44.18 0.80 -6.46
C ILE A 25 -44.07 -0.61 -5.88
N GLY A 26 -43.00 -1.34 -6.20
CA GLY A 26 -42.73 -2.65 -5.63
C GLY A 26 -42.62 -2.60 -4.11
N ALA A 27 -41.83 -1.66 -3.58
CA ALA A 27 -41.63 -1.50 -2.14
C ALA A 27 -42.93 -1.09 -1.41
N LEU A 28 -43.71 -0.17 -1.98
CA LEU A 28 -45.02 0.25 -1.45
C LEU A 28 -46.00 -0.93 -1.38
N ARG A 29 -46.14 -1.71 -2.47
CA ARG A 29 -47.03 -2.88 -2.49
C ARG A 29 -46.61 -3.94 -1.49
N LYS A 30 -45.30 -4.19 -1.34
CA LYS A 30 -44.74 -5.11 -0.34
C LYS A 30 -45.06 -4.69 1.10
N ARG A 31 -45.23 -3.38 1.33
CA ARG A 31 -45.71 -2.82 2.62
C ARG A 31 -47.22 -2.73 2.77
N GLY A 32 -47.98 -3.23 1.81
CA GLY A 32 -49.44 -3.30 1.88
C GLY A 32 -50.14 -1.97 1.56
N TYR A 33 -49.48 -1.07 0.82
CA TYR A 33 -50.13 0.09 0.23
C TYR A 33 -50.89 -0.30 -1.04
N ASP A 34 -52.12 0.19 -1.16
CA ASP A 34 -52.90 0.15 -2.40
C ASP A 34 -52.65 1.47 -3.16
N VAL A 35 -51.78 1.41 -4.17
CA VAL A 35 -51.29 2.60 -4.87
C VAL A 35 -52.18 2.89 -6.08
N ALA A 36 -52.87 4.04 -6.06
CA ALA A 36 -53.68 4.51 -7.16
C ALA A 36 -53.01 5.70 -7.85
N GLN A 37 -52.78 5.61 -9.17
CA GLN A 37 -52.30 6.77 -9.93
C GLN A 37 -53.42 7.80 -10.06
N VAL A 38 -53.08 9.07 -9.84
CA VAL A 38 -54.00 10.21 -9.97
C VAL A 38 -53.42 11.25 -10.93
N LEU A 39 -54.30 11.87 -11.71
CA LEU A 39 -53.93 12.89 -12.69
C LEU A 39 -53.88 14.30 -12.10
N ASP A 40 -54.53 14.52 -10.94
CA ASP A 40 -54.51 15.79 -10.21
C ASP A 40 -54.77 15.57 -8.71
N CYS A 41 -54.35 16.51 -7.84
CA CYS A 41 -54.52 16.37 -6.39
C CYS A 41 -55.99 16.47 -5.93
N SER A 42 -56.91 16.97 -6.77
CA SER A 42 -58.36 17.04 -6.48
C SER A 42 -59.05 15.69 -6.66
N SER A 43 -58.53 14.83 -7.53
CA SER A 43 -58.99 13.47 -7.80
C SER A 43 -58.43 12.46 -6.79
N ALA A 44 -57.40 12.85 -6.04
CA ALA A 44 -56.92 12.09 -4.90
C ALA A 44 -58.01 12.00 -3.82
N SER A 45 -58.28 10.79 -3.32
CA SER A 45 -59.23 10.51 -2.25
C SER A 45 -58.56 10.00 -0.98
N ALA A 46 -57.26 9.70 -1.02
CA ALA A 46 -56.44 9.40 0.14
C ALA A 46 -56.03 10.66 0.91
N ASN A 47 -55.76 10.50 2.21
CA ASN A 47 -55.26 11.56 3.09
C ASN A 47 -53.74 11.81 2.89
N ALA A 48 -53.02 10.82 2.37
CA ALA A 48 -51.60 10.90 2.03
C ALA A 48 -51.42 10.74 0.52
N MET A 49 -50.49 11.52 -0.04
CA MET A 49 -50.21 11.56 -1.47
C MET A 49 -48.70 11.62 -1.72
N LEU A 50 -48.23 10.97 -2.78
CA LEU A 50 -46.86 11.12 -3.29
C LEU A 50 -46.90 11.82 -4.65
N VAL A 51 -46.03 12.79 -4.87
CA VAL A 51 -45.91 13.50 -6.15
C VAL A 51 -44.47 13.41 -6.59
N ALA A 52 -44.22 12.90 -7.80
CA ALA A 52 -42.88 12.66 -8.30
C ALA A 52 -42.71 13.17 -9.74
N GLY A 53 -41.62 13.88 -10.01
CA GLY A 53 -41.32 14.47 -11.32
C GLY A 53 -40.00 15.23 -11.36
N THR A 54 -39.50 15.55 -12.55
CA THR A 54 -38.31 16.41 -12.70
C THR A 54 -38.69 17.88 -12.50
N ALA A 55 -37.76 18.74 -12.10
CA ALA A 55 -38.02 20.17 -11.91
C ALA A 55 -38.69 20.81 -13.14
N GLY A 56 -38.29 20.38 -14.35
CA GLY A 56 -38.95 20.77 -15.59
C GLY A 56 -40.39 20.25 -15.73
N ASP A 57 -40.71 19.04 -15.27
CA ASP A 57 -42.08 18.52 -15.24
C ASP A 57 -42.95 19.31 -14.26
N TRP A 58 -42.42 19.63 -13.08
CA TRP A 58 -43.08 20.46 -12.07
C TRP A 58 -43.37 21.87 -12.61
N GLU A 59 -42.44 22.47 -13.35
CA GLU A 59 -42.66 23.76 -14.03
C GLU A 59 -43.71 23.68 -15.15
N LYS A 60 -43.69 22.62 -15.96
CA LYS A 60 -44.62 22.43 -17.09
C LYS A 60 -46.04 22.11 -16.64
N ALA A 61 -46.19 21.39 -15.53
CA ALA A 61 -47.48 20.89 -15.09
C ALA A 61 -48.46 21.98 -14.63
N GLN A 62 -48.07 23.27 -14.61
CA GLN A 62 -48.84 24.53 -14.48
C GLN A 62 -50.32 24.41 -14.08
N SER A 63 -50.62 23.65 -13.02
CA SER A 63 -51.97 23.50 -12.49
C SER A 63 -52.10 24.41 -11.28
N SER A 64 -53.28 25.02 -11.10
CA SER A 64 -53.61 25.82 -9.92
C SER A 64 -53.44 25.04 -8.60
N LEU A 65 -53.38 23.70 -8.65
CA LEU A 65 -53.16 22.82 -7.50
C LEU A 65 -51.70 22.49 -7.18
N LEU A 66 -50.77 22.41 -8.15
CA LEU A 66 -49.33 22.29 -7.83
C LEU A 66 -48.83 23.54 -7.09
N ASN A 67 -49.35 24.71 -7.45
CA ASN A 67 -49.14 25.97 -6.71
C ASN A 67 -49.72 25.96 -5.28
N ALA A 68 -50.61 25.03 -4.95
CA ALA A 68 -51.19 24.88 -3.62
C ALA A 68 -50.38 23.91 -2.73
N ILE A 69 -49.44 23.14 -3.30
CA ILE A 69 -48.52 22.30 -2.54
C ILE A 69 -47.50 23.21 -1.86
N LYS A 70 -47.64 23.36 -0.55
CA LYS A 70 -46.70 24.12 0.29
C LYS A 70 -45.70 23.15 0.89
N CYS A 71 -44.50 23.12 0.32
CA CYS A 71 -43.40 22.34 0.84
C CYS A 71 -42.69 23.07 1.98
N ASP A 72 -41.99 22.28 2.79
CA ASP A 72 -41.10 22.80 3.82
C ASP A 72 -40.08 23.78 3.20
N ALA A 73 -39.98 24.99 3.77
CA ALA A 73 -39.11 26.05 3.25
C ALA A 73 -37.61 25.71 3.35
N SER A 74 -37.25 24.69 4.14
CA SER A 74 -35.87 24.19 4.23
C SER A 74 -35.43 23.39 3.00
N VAL A 75 -36.36 22.88 2.18
CA VAL A 75 -36.06 22.06 1.00
C VAL A 75 -35.86 22.95 -0.23
N LYS A 76 -34.69 22.83 -0.86
CA LYS A 76 -34.37 23.54 -2.11
C LYS A 76 -34.82 22.69 -3.30
N ILE A 77 -35.54 23.30 -4.24
CA ILE A 77 -35.92 22.65 -5.49
C ILE A 77 -34.65 22.46 -6.34
N PRO A 78 -34.32 21.22 -6.74
CA PRO A 78 -33.12 20.92 -7.51
C PRO A 78 -33.21 21.49 -8.93
N LYS A 79 -32.08 21.94 -9.48
CA LYS A 79 -32.00 22.47 -10.85
C LYS A 79 -30.78 21.95 -11.62
N GLY A 80 -29.79 21.42 -10.93
CA GLY A 80 -28.59 20.84 -11.51
C GLY A 80 -28.77 19.37 -11.89
N ARG A 81 -27.81 18.86 -12.68
CA ARG A 81 -27.71 17.44 -13.05
C ARG A 81 -27.63 16.58 -11.79
N GLU A 82 -28.38 15.49 -11.77
CA GLU A 82 -28.45 14.48 -10.70
C GLU A 82 -28.87 15.00 -9.32
N GLU A 83 -29.19 16.29 -9.17
CA GLU A 83 -29.67 16.85 -7.91
C GLU A 83 -31.05 16.28 -7.56
N LEU A 84 -31.32 16.12 -6.26
CA LEU A 84 -32.59 15.59 -5.78
C LEU A 84 -33.11 16.37 -4.58
N ALA A 85 -34.44 16.36 -4.43
CA ALA A 85 -35.10 16.77 -3.21
C ALA A 85 -36.26 15.83 -2.86
N ILE A 86 -36.39 15.53 -1.56
CA ILE A 86 -37.58 14.92 -0.99
C ILE A 86 -38.14 15.90 0.03
N ALA A 87 -39.40 16.26 -0.11
CA ALA A 87 -40.04 17.26 0.74
C ALA A 87 -41.38 16.77 1.25
N ARG A 88 -41.62 16.96 2.55
CA ARG A 88 -42.95 16.94 3.13
C ARG A 88 -43.62 18.27 2.82
N CYS A 89 -44.81 18.16 2.27
CA CYS A 89 -45.60 19.27 1.82
C CYS A 89 -47.05 19.09 2.26
N LYS A 90 -47.82 20.18 2.19
CA LYS A 90 -49.27 20.17 2.42
C LYS A 90 -50.00 20.64 1.17
N ALA A 91 -51.05 19.92 0.78
CA ALA A 91 -52.01 20.36 -0.24
C ALA A 91 -53.40 20.49 0.41
N GLY A 92 -53.69 21.68 0.95
CA GLY A 92 -54.81 21.85 1.88
C GLY A 92 -54.56 21.09 3.19
N GLU A 93 -55.45 20.17 3.55
CA GLU A 93 -55.29 19.31 4.75
C GLU A 93 -54.45 18.04 4.49
N LYS A 94 -54.27 17.66 3.22
CA LYS A 94 -53.58 16.41 2.84
C LYS A 94 -52.08 16.48 3.05
N ASP A 95 -51.51 15.37 3.52
CA ASP A 95 -50.06 15.16 3.62
C ASP A 95 -49.50 14.74 2.26
N VAL A 96 -48.47 15.44 1.79
CA VAL A 96 -47.83 15.20 0.50
C VAL A 96 -46.35 14.92 0.71
N ILE A 97 -45.82 13.88 0.06
CA ILE A 97 -44.38 13.69 -0.12
C ILE A 97 -44.06 14.04 -1.59
N ALA A 98 -43.34 15.14 -1.79
CA ALA A 98 -42.84 15.54 -3.09
C ALA A 98 -41.43 14.95 -3.30
N VAL A 99 -41.23 14.29 -4.43
CA VAL A 99 -39.92 13.80 -4.90
C VAL A 99 -39.59 14.55 -6.19
N ILE A 100 -38.53 15.34 -6.15
CA ILE A 100 -38.15 16.23 -7.24
C ILE A 100 -36.73 15.90 -7.64
N GLY A 101 -36.50 15.62 -8.93
CA GLY A 101 -35.16 15.51 -9.50
C GLY A 101 -34.83 16.75 -10.33
N GLY A 102 -33.58 17.20 -10.34
CA GLY A 102 -33.12 18.20 -11.31
C GLY A 102 -33.17 17.65 -12.74
N ASP A 103 -32.97 16.34 -12.89
CA ASP A 103 -33.18 15.51 -14.08
C ASP A 103 -33.78 14.14 -13.70
N GLU A 104 -33.90 13.23 -14.67
CA GLU A 104 -34.44 11.89 -14.43
C GLU A 104 -33.58 11.03 -13.50
N VAL A 105 -32.26 11.25 -13.47
CA VAL A 105 -31.34 10.50 -12.60
C VAL A 105 -31.50 10.95 -11.16
N GLY A 106 -31.57 12.26 -10.91
CA GLY A 106 -31.88 12.82 -9.59
C GLY A 106 -33.26 12.38 -9.09
N LEU A 107 -34.24 12.32 -10.00
CA LEU A 107 -35.58 11.80 -9.67
C LEU A 107 -35.51 10.31 -9.27
N MET A 108 -34.82 9.49 -10.06
CA MET A 108 -34.56 8.08 -9.74
C MET A 108 -33.91 7.93 -8.36
N TYR A 109 -32.86 8.70 -8.05
CA TYR A 109 -32.20 8.65 -6.75
C TYR A 109 -33.15 8.95 -5.58
N GLY A 110 -34.03 9.94 -5.72
CA GLY A 110 -35.04 10.25 -4.71
C GLY A 110 -36.07 9.12 -4.52
N LEU A 111 -36.51 8.49 -5.61
CA LEU A 111 -37.45 7.36 -5.56
C LEU A 111 -36.81 6.11 -4.94
N LEU A 112 -35.55 5.82 -5.31
CA LEU A 112 -34.77 4.70 -4.77
C LEU A 112 -34.47 4.88 -3.27
N GLU A 113 -34.29 6.10 -2.79
CA GLU A 113 -34.14 6.38 -1.36
C GLU A 113 -35.39 5.98 -0.56
N ILE A 114 -36.58 6.34 -1.06
CA ILE A 114 -37.85 5.95 -0.42
C ILE A 114 -38.06 4.44 -0.52
N ALA A 115 -37.80 3.85 -1.68
CA ALA A 115 -37.91 2.41 -1.89
C ALA A 115 -37.03 1.63 -0.91
N ASP A 116 -35.80 2.07 -0.68
CA ASP A 116 -34.86 1.45 0.26
C ASP A 116 -35.34 1.53 1.72
N ILE A 117 -35.81 2.70 2.16
CA ILE A 117 -36.43 2.87 3.50
C ILE A 117 -37.59 1.87 3.68
N LEU A 118 -38.44 1.73 2.67
CA LEU A 118 -39.58 0.81 2.67
C LEU A 118 -39.18 -0.66 2.54
N ASP A 119 -38.07 -1.00 1.88
CA ASP A 119 -37.60 -2.39 1.81
C ASP A 119 -36.94 -2.84 3.13
N LYS A 120 -36.44 -1.91 3.95
CA LYS A 120 -35.64 -2.18 5.17
C LYS A 120 -36.37 -1.99 6.51
N GLY A 121 -37.69 -2.04 6.52
CA GLY A 121 -38.50 -1.97 7.75
C GLY A 121 -39.16 -0.60 8.05
N GLY A 122 -38.71 0.49 7.41
CA GLY A 122 -39.30 1.83 7.56
C GLY A 122 -40.66 2.06 6.88
N THR A 123 -41.26 3.22 7.12
CA THR A 123 -42.57 3.65 6.62
C THR A 123 -42.44 4.99 5.89
N LEU A 124 -43.51 5.47 5.24
CA LEU A 124 -43.52 6.81 4.67
C LEU A 124 -43.31 7.91 5.73
N ALA A 125 -43.58 7.62 7.01
CA ALA A 125 -43.30 8.54 8.11
C ALA A 125 -41.79 8.64 8.45
N ASP A 126 -40.96 7.71 7.98
CA ASP A 126 -39.51 7.72 8.21
C ASP A 126 -38.75 8.41 7.06
N VAL A 127 -39.43 8.78 5.98
CA VAL A 127 -38.83 9.49 4.84
C VAL A 127 -38.42 10.90 5.27
N PRO A 128 -37.12 11.27 5.19
CA PRO A 128 -36.66 12.59 5.63
C PRO A 128 -36.96 13.67 4.58
N ASN A 129 -37.02 14.93 5.04
CA ASN A 129 -36.80 16.05 4.15
C ASN A 129 -35.32 16.07 3.76
N MET A 130 -35.01 16.19 2.47
CA MET A 130 -33.62 16.27 1.99
C MET A 130 -33.51 17.09 0.71
N SER A 131 -32.34 17.70 0.52
CA SER A 131 -31.91 18.34 -0.73
C SER A 131 -30.44 18.03 -0.89
N GLU A 132 -30.08 17.30 -1.93
CA GLU A 132 -28.70 16.85 -2.12
C GLU A 132 -28.27 17.04 -3.57
N SER A 133 -27.01 17.42 -3.75
CA SER A 133 -26.34 17.60 -5.04
C SER A 133 -25.06 16.75 -5.06
N PRO A 134 -24.65 16.23 -6.23
CA PRO A 134 -23.40 15.47 -6.33
C PRO A 134 -22.18 16.34 -6.01
N HIS A 135 -21.38 15.94 -5.02
CA HIS A 135 -20.09 16.55 -4.69
C HIS A 135 -19.03 16.19 -5.73
N VAL A 136 -18.92 14.90 -6.08
CA VAL A 136 -18.07 14.41 -7.16
C VAL A 136 -18.93 14.17 -8.42
N PRO A 137 -18.68 14.88 -9.54
CA PRO A 137 -19.51 14.78 -10.74
C PRO A 137 -19.50 13.39 -11.40
N VAL A 138 -18.33 12.75 -11.51
CA VAL A 138 -18.18 11.40 -12.09
C VAL A 138 -17.80 10.41 -11.00
N ARG A 139 -18.68 9.44 -10.75
CA ARG A 139 -18.51 8.40 -9.73
C ARG A 139 -18.48 7.07 -10.46
N GLY A 140 -17.27 6.72 -10.89
CA GLY A 140 -17.01 5.59 -11.77
C GLY A 140 -16.56 4.35 -11.04
N ILE A 141 -16.92 3.20 -11.62
CA ILE A 141 -16.41 1.90 -11.21
C ILE A 141 -16.07 1.08 -12.44
N PHE A 142 -15.01 0.27 -12.37
CA PHE A 142 -14.60 -0.53 -13.53
C PHE A 142 -14.34 -1.99 -13.21
N THR A 143 -14.76 -2.84 -14.14
CA THR A 143 -14.68 -4.31 -14.07
C THR A 143 -13.89 -4.83 -15.26
N PHE A 144 -13.04 -5.82 -15.02
CA PHE A 144 -12.26 -6.46 -16.06
C PHE A 144 -12.90 -7.75 -16.54
N LEU A 145 -12.65 -8.05 -17.82
CA LEU A 145 -12.78 -9.40 -18.34
C LEU A 145 -11.38 -10.00 -18.48
N HIS A 146 -11.13 -11.09 -17.74
CA HIS A 146 -9.84 -11.78 -17.67
C HIS A 146 -9.91 -13.26 -18.03
N ASN A 147 -11.06 -13.92 -17.92
CA ASN A 147 -11.14 -15.37 -18.02
C ASN A 147 -12.42 -15.90 -18.68
N GLU A 148 -12.31 -16.90 -19.56
CA GLU A 148 -13.48 -17.47 -20.21
C GLU A 148 -14.40 -18.25 -19.24
N ASP A 149 -13.83 -19.07 -18.33
CA ASP A 149 -14.59 -19.93 -17.42
C ASP A 149 -15.33 -19.12 -16.36
N LEU A 150 -14.70 -18.09 -15.80
CA LEU A 150 -15.31 -17.19 -14.81
C LEU A 150 -16.45 -16.37 -15.43
N GLU A 151 -16.23 -15.80 -16.62
CA GLU A 151 -17.19 -14.91 -17.26
C GLU A 151 -18.45 -15.63 -17.73
N ARG A 152 -18.36 -16.94 -18.02
CA ARG A 152 -19.52 -17.77 -18.38
C ARG A 152 -20.61 -17.76 -17.30
N GLU A 153 -20.25 -17.57 -16.03
CA GLU A 153 -21.21 -17.58 -14.92
C GLU A 153 -22.09 -16.31 -14.89
N TRP A 154 -21.55 -15.14 -15.26
CA TRP A 154 -22.22 -13.86 -15.03
C TRP A 154 -22.40 -12.98 -16.29
N PHE A 155 -21.46 -12.97 -17.24
CA PHE A 155 -21.48 -12.04 -18.37
C PHE A 155 -22.74 -12.18 -19.23
N TYR A 156 -23.19 -13.43 -19.47
CA TYR A 156 -24.40 -13.70 -20.26
C TYR A 156 -25.70 -13.70 -19.44
N SER A 157 -25.64 -13.43 -18.13
CA SER A 157 -26.80 -13.40 -17.26
C SER A 157 -27.44 -12.01 -17.27
N ARG A 158 -28.59 -11.88 -17.94
CA ARG A 158 -29.36 -10.61 -17.91
C ARG A 158 -29.76 -10.22 -16.49
N GLN A 159 -30.01 -11.20 -15.63
CA GLN A 159 -30.36 -10.99 -14.23
C GLN A 159 -29.17 -10.43 -13.44
N PHE A 160 -27.95 -10.92 -13.68
CA PHE A 160 -26.74 -10.37 -13.07
C PHE A 160 -26.63 -8.87 -13.37
N TRP A 161 -26.76 -8.48 -14.65
CA TRP A 161 -26.65 -7.07 -15.04
C TRP A 161 -27.76 -6.20 -14.48
N GLN A 162 -28.98 -6.72 -14.37
CA GLN A 162 -30.10 -6.04 -13.71
C GLN A 162 -29.83 -5.79 -12.23
N ASP A 163 -29.37 -6.83 -11.53
CA ASP A 163 -29.06 -6.76 -10.09
C ASP A 163 -27.85 -5.82 -9.86
N TYR A 164 -26.81 -5.92 -10.68
CA TYR A 164 -25.58 -5.15 -10.55
C TYR A 164 -25.79 -3.66 -10.86
N PHE A 165 -26.39 -3.30 -12.00
CA PHE A 165 -26.67 -1.89 -12.30
C PHE A 165 -27.79 -1.31 -11.42
N GLY A 166 -28.72 -2.13 -10.96
CA GLY A 166 -29.68 -1.71 -9.93
C GLY A 166 -28.97 -1.32 -8.63
N MET A 167 -27.98 -2.12 -8.19
CA MET A 167 -27.16 -1.83 -7.01
C MET A 167 -26.27 -0.60 -7.21
N LEU A 168 -25.65 -0.43 -8.38
CA LEU A 168 -24.88 0.78 -8.69
C LEU A 168 -25.75 2.04 -8.67
N ALA A 169 -26.95 2.01 -9.27
CA ALA A 169 -27.89 3.13 -9.25
C ALA A 169 -28.39 3.46 -7.84
N GLN A 170 -28.72 2.45 -7.03
CA GLN A 170 -29.11 2.62 -5.62
C GLN A 170 -28.02 3.33 -4.81
N ASN A 171 -26.77 3.01 -5.11
CA ASN A 171 -25.58 3.61 -4.49
C ASN A 171 -25.11 4.89 -5.19
N ARG A 172 -25.81 5.35 -6.23
CA ARG A 172 -25.58 6.60 -6.98
C ARG A 172 -24.27 6.65 -7.77
N TYR A 173 -23.76 5.51 -8.24
CA TYR A 173 -22.76 5.53 -9.32
C TYR A 173 -23.42 5.99 -10.63
N ASN A 174 -22.66 6.68 -11.46
CA ASN A 174 -23.15 7.22 -12.75
C ASN A 174 -22.20 6.92 -13.92
N SER A 175 -21.13 6.16 -13.70
CA SER A 175 -20.22 5.73 -14.75
C SER A 175 -19.79 4.28 -14.49
N PHE A 176 -19.82 3.45 -15.53
CA PHE A 176 -19.37 2.06 -15.48
C PHE A 176 -18.45 1.77 -16.67
N ASN A 177 -17.26 1.27 -16.38
CA ASN A 177 -16.27 0.95 -17.39
C ASN A 177 -16.03 -0.57 -17.44
N LEU A 178 -16.36 -1.16 -18.59
CA LEU A 178 -16.10 -2.58 -18.86
C LEU A 178 -14.80 -2.70 -19.65
N VAL A 179 -13.77 -3.21 -18.99
CA VAL A 179 -12.41 -3.24 -19.54
C VAL A 179 -12.11 -4.57 -20.20
N PHE A 180 -11.78 -4.50 -21.49
CA PHE A 180 -11.30 -5.63 -22.28
C PHE A 180 -9.77 -5.62 -22.35
N SER A 181 -9.18 -6.82 -22.30
CA SER A 181 -7.77 -7.05 -22.61
C SER A 181 -6.78 -6.33 -21.71
N HIS A 182 -6.85 -6.58 -20.39
CA HIS A 182 -5.89 -6.04 -19.43
C HIS A 182 -4.69 -6.97 -19.24
N GLN A 183 -3.56 -6.64 -19.88
CA GLN A 183 -2.28 -7.37 -19.80
C GLN A 183 -2.40 -8.89 -20.06
N THR A 184 -3.31 -9.29 -20.96
CA THR A 184 -3.63 -10.69 -21.28
C THR A 184 -3.92 -10.87 -22.78
N TYR A 185 -3.81 -12.10 -23.30
CA TYR A 185 -4.22 -12.44 -24.67
C TYR A 185 -5.75 -12.60 -24.81
N TYR A 186 -6.47 -12.71 -23.69
CA TYR A 186 -7.93 -12.88 -23.68
C TYR A 186 -8.64 -11.66 -24.29
N LEU A 187 -9.48 -11.94 -25.29
CA LEU A 187 -10.27 -10.95 -26.03
C LEU A 187 -9.43 -9.81 -26.64
N ALA A 188 -8.15 -10.04 -27.00
CA ALA A 188 -7.24 -8.99 -27.49
C ALA A 188 -6.91 -9.14 -29.00
N PRO A 189 -7.27 -8.18 -29.87
CA PRO A 189 -8.24 -7.09 -29.66
C PRO A 189 -9.68 -7.61 -29.55
N LEU A 190 -10.58 -6.82 -28.98
CA LEU A 190 -11.97 -7.24 -28.71
C LEU A 190 -12.86 -7.37 -29.94
N PHE A 191 -12.61 -6.59 -31.01
CA PHE A 191 -13.56 -6.43 -32.13
C PHE A 191 -14.04 -7.74 -32.79
N PRO A 192 -13.18 -8.71 -33.13
CA PRO A 192 -13.62 -9.91 -33.85
C PRO A 192 -14.57 -10.79 -33.01
N PHE A 193 -14.60 -10.60 -31.68
CA PHE A 193 -15.50 -11.32 -30.78
C PHE A 193 -16.94 -10.80 -30.80
N PHE A 194 -17.17 -9.62 -31.38
CA PHE A 194 -18.48 -8.95 -31.38
C PHE A 194 -18.98 -8.61 -32.78
N ILE A 195 -18.09 -8.27 -33.72
CA ILE A 195 -18.52 -7.75 -35.01
C ILE A 195 -17.57 -8.14 -36.13
N ASP A 196 -18.14 -8.28 -37.33
CA ASP A 196 -17.38 -8.42 -38.56
C ASP A 196 -16.87 -7.05 -39.03
N VAL A 197 -15.65 -7.04 -39.56
CA VAL A 197 -15.03 -5.87 -40.15
C VAL A 197 -14.85 -6.15 -41.65
N PRO A 198 -15.80 -5.77 -42.51
CA PRO A 198 -15.78 -6.12 -43.93
C PRO A 198 -14.53 -5.66 -44.68
N GLU A 199 -13.87 -4.61 -44.18
CA GLU A 199 -12.61 -4.09 -44.71
C GLU A 199 -11.41 -5.00 -44.44
N HIS A 200 -11.55 -5.95 -43.50
CA HIS A 200 -10.52 -6.90 -43.07
C HIS A 200 -11.11 -8.32 -42.88
N PRO A 201 -11.60 -8.97 -43.95
CA PRO A 201 -12.23 -10.28 -43.86
C PRO A 201 -11.27 -11.40 -43.46
N GLU A 202 -9.96 -11.16 -43.52
CA GLU A 202 -8.92 -12.07 -43.07
C GLU A 202 -8.80 -12.18 -41.53
N VAL A 203 -9.34 -11.21 -40.78
CA VAL A 203 -9.23 -11.17 -39.33
C VAL A 203 -10.44 -11.85 -38.67
N ALA A 204 -10.19 -12.84 -37.81
CA ALA A 204 -11.24 -13.61 -37.13
C ALA A 204 -10.84 -14.03 -35.72
N ALA A 205 -11.83 -14.22 -34.84
CA ALA A 205 -11.63 -14.79 -33.52
C ALA A 205 -11.51 -16.32 -33.61
N ILE A 206 -10.44 -16.88 -33.04
CA ILE A 206 -10.15 -18.31 -33.07
C ILE A 206 -11.20 -19.06 -32.26
N GLY A 207 -11.82 -20.08 -32.85
CA GLY A 207 -12.78 -20.95 -32.17
C GLY A 207 -14.16 -20.34 -31.93
N LEU A 208 -14.41 -19.09 -32.36
CA LEU A 208 -15.71 -18.43 -32.21
C LEU A 208 -16.57 -18.63 -33.45
N ASN A 209 -17.80 -19.13 -33.28
CA ASN A 209 -18.75 -19.21 -34.38
C ASN A 209 -19.64 -17.95 -34.50
N LYS A 210 -20.35 -17.79 -35.62
CA LYS A 210 -21.18 -16.60 -35.90
C LYS A 210 -22.36 -16.42 -34.94
N GLU A 211 -22.90 -17.51 -34.41
CA GLU A 211 -24.00 -17.45 -33.46
C GLU A 211 -23.50 -16.95 -32.09
N GLU A 212 -22.31 -17.38 -31.67
CA GLU A 212 -21.65 -16.87 -30.47
C GLU A 212 -21.26 -15.39 -30.63
N GLN A 213 -20.68 -15.00 -31.77
CA GLN A 213 -20.35 -13.61 -32.08
C GLN A 213 -21.61 -12.70 -32.01
N ARG A 214 -22.72 -13.16 -32.58
CA ARG A 214 -24.02 -12.45 -32.51
C ARG A 214 -24.52 -12.34 -31.07
N ARG A 215 -24.45 -13.43 -30.30
CA ARG A 215 -24.83 -13.44 -28.88
C ARG A 215 -23.99 -12.46 -28.06
N ASN A 216 -22.69 -12.37 -28.33
CA ASN A 216 -21.79 -11.42 -27.67
C ASN A 216 -22.23 -9.97 -27.93
N LEU A 217 -22.51 -9.64 -29.19
CA LEU A 217 -22.98 -8.31 -29.58
C LEU A 217 -24.33 -7.97 -28.96
N GLU A 218 -25.27 -8.91 -28.95
CA GLU A 218 -26.58 -8.73 -28.32
C GLU A 218 -26.47 -8.49 -26.82
N MET A 219 -25.58 -9.21 -26.14
CA MET A 219 -25.34 -9.01 -24.72
C MET A 219 -24.69 -7.65 -24.45
N LEU A 220 -23.66 -7.25 -25.22
CA LEU A 220 -23.03 -5.94 -25.09
C LEU A 220 -24.04 -4.80 -25.29
N ARG A 221 -24.88 -4.87 -26.32
CA ARG A 221 -25.97 -3.91 -26.55
C ARG A 221 -26.91 -3.81 -25.36
N TYR A 222 -27.37 -4.97 -24.86
CA TYR A 222 -28.23 -5.04 -23.70
C TYR A 222 -27.59 -4.39 -22.46
N ILE A 223 -26.31 -4.64 -22.21
CA ILE A 223 -25.58 -4.03 -21.10
C ILE A 223 -25.54 -2.51 -21.26
N CYS A 224 -25.18 -1.99 -22.44
CA CYS A 224 -25.13 -0.54 -22.67
C CYS A 224 -26.50 0.14 -22.50
N GLU A 225 -27.56 -0.47 -23.05
CA GLU A 225 -28.94 0.05 -22.92
C GLU A 225 -29.42 0.02 -21.47
N LEU A 226 -29.14 -1.07 -20.74
CA LEU A 226 -29.50 -1.19 -19.34
C LEU A 226 -28.76 -0.17 -18.46
N ALA A 227 -27.48 0.11 -18.74
CA ALA A 227 -26.73 1.14 -18.03
C ALA A 227 -27.41 2.52 -18.17
N GLU A 228 -27.83 2.89 -19.38
CA GLU A 228 -28.56 4.14 -19.64
C GLU A 228 -29.89 4.20 -18.89
N GLN A 229 -30.66 3.11 -18.86
CA GLN A 229 -31.89 2.99 -18.06
C GLN A 229 -31.66 3.04 -16.54
N ARG A 230 -30.41 3.02 -16.08
CA ARG A 230 -30.03 3.13 -14.67
C ARG A 230 -29.27 4.43 -14.39
N GLY A 231 -29.21 5.35 -15.34
CA GLY A 231 -28.50 6.63 -15.20
C GLY A 231 -26.98 6.46 -15.16
N ILE A 232 -26.45 5.41 -15.78
CA ILE A 232 -25.03 5.06 -15.78
C ILE A 232 -24.47 5.23 -17.19
N ASP A 233 -23.44 6.06 -17.33
CA ASP A 233 -22.68 6.20 -18.57
C ASP A 233 -21.80 4.94 -18.77
N PHE A 234 -22.11 4.16 -19.80
CA PHE A 234 -21.29 2.99 -20.16
C PHE A 234 -20.03 3.41 -20.92
N VAL A 235 -18.87 3.04 -20.38
CA VAL A 235 -17.54 3.27 -20.96
C VAL A 235 -16.96 1.93 -21.44
N LEU A 236 -16.53 1.89 -22.69
CA LEU A 236 -15.84 0.74 -23.27
C LEU A 236 -14.33 0.87 -23.05
N GLY A 237 -13.75 0.03 -22.19
CA GLY A 237 -12.31 -0.03 -21.98
C GLY A 237 -11.61 -0.86 -23.08
N VAL A 238 -10.88 -0.19 -23.97
CA VAL A 238 -10.05 -0.82 -25.02
C VAL A 238 -8.58 -0.69 -24.61
N TRP A 239 -8.12 -1.58 -23.72
CA TRP A 239 -6.80 -1.43 -23.13
C TRP A 239 -5.68 -2.06 -23.94
N GLN A 240 -6.01 -3.02 -24.79
CA GLN A 240 -5.09 -3.58 -25.77
C GLN A 240 -5.74 -3.69 -27.15
N VAL A 241 -4.95 -3.37 -28.16
CA VAL A 241 -5.27 -3.63 -29.58
C VAL A 241 -4.46 -4.80 -30.12
N SER A 242 -3.43 -5.23 -29.38
CA SER A 242 -2.61 -6.41 -29.59
C SER A 242 -2.12 -6.91 -28.22
N SER A 243 -1.81 -8.20 -28.05
CA SER A 243 -1.34 -8.72 -26.76
C SER A 243 0.01 -8.10 -26.36
N TRP A 244 0.17 -7.68 -25.10
CA TRP A 244 1.38 -6.94 -24.69
C TRP A 244 2.66 -7.82 -24.73
N LYS A 245 2.74 -8.84 -23.87
CA LYS A 245 3.91 -9.73 -23.70
C LYS A 245 3.88 -10.96 -24.62
N ASP A 246 2.68 -11.38 -25.03
CA ASP A 246 2.43 -12.56 -25.87
C ASP A 246 2.01 -12.21 -27.31
N SER A 247 2.17 -10.95 -27.75
CA SER A 247 1.87 -10.61 -29.15
C SER A 247 2.75 -11.39 -30.09
N VAL A 248 2.24 -11.48 -31.32
CA VAL A 248 3.00 -11.79 -32.55
C VAL A 248 4.33 -10.99 -32.64
N PHE A 249 4.51 -9.97 -31.78
CA PHE A 249 5.52 -8.93 -31.85
C PHE A 249 6.25 -8.65 -30.51
N GLY A 250 5.94 -9.37 -29.42
CA GLY A 250 6.47 -9.10 -28.06
C GLY A 250 7.82 -9.73 -27.72
N GLY A 251 8.43 -10.48 -28.64
CA GLY A 251 9.72 -11.14 -28.41
C GLY A 251 9.69 -12.27 -27.36
N GLY A 252 8.50 -12.77 -27.00
CA GLY A 252 8.34 -14.01 -26.24
C GLY A 252 8.52 -15.25 -27.13
N ASP A 253 9.01 -16.34 -26.56
CA ASP A 253 9.24 -17.61 -27.28
C ASP A 253 7.95 -18.30 -27.76
N GLN A 254 6.76 -17.83 -27.33
CA GLN A 254 5.45 -18.29 -27.79
C GLN A 254 4.47 -17.12 -27.88
N VAL A 255 3.83 -16.96 -29.05
CA VAL A 255 2.77 -15.97 -29.28
C VAL A 255 1.44 -16.56 -28.82
N ARG A 256 0.80 -15.99 -27.80
CA ARG A 256 -0.58 -16.33 -27.40
C ARG A 256 -1.51 -15.26 -27.97
N THR A 257 -2.42 -15.67 -28.83
CA THR A 257 -3.47 -14.83 -29.44
C THR A 257 -4.76 -15.62 -29.54
N MET A 258 -5.90 -14.94 -29.43
CA MET A 258 -7.21 -15.48 -29.76
C MET A 258 -7.74 -14.94 -31.10
N VAL A 259 -6.91 -14.24 -31.86
CA VAL A 259 -7.26 -13.61 -33.13
C VAL A 259 -6.26 -14.04 -34.19
N GLU A 260 -6.76 -14.51 -35.33
CA GLU A 260 -5.97 -14.83 -36.53
C GLU A 260 -6.08 -13.71 -37.58
N GLY A 261 -5.13 -13.66 -38.52
CA GLY A 261 -5.11 -12.69 -39.63
C GLY A 261 -4.60 -11.28 -39.31
N LEU A 262 -4.38 -10.95 -38.03
CA LEU A 262 -3.91 -9.63 -37.60
C LEU A 262 -2.37 -9.51 -37.67
N ASN A 263 -1.86 -8.40 -38.21
CA ASN A 263 -0.43 -8.08 -38.28
C ASN A 263 -0.16 -6.56 -38.28
N TRP A 264 1.11 -6.13 -38.26
CA TRP A 264 1.45 -4.69 -38.23
C TRP A 264 0.92 -3.89 -39.41
N ASP A 265 0.80 -4.49 -40.60
CA ASP A 265 0.37 -3.80 -41.81
C ASP A 265 -1.14 -3.51 -41.79
N ASN A 266 -1.94 -4.33 -41.10
CA ASN A 266 -3.40 -4.16 -41.01
C ASN A 266 -3.92 -3.71 -39.64
N LEU A 267 -3.12 -3.75 -38.56
CA LEU A 267 -3.57 -3.46 -37.19
C LEU A 267 -4.22 -2.09 -37.02
N GLU A 268 -3.62 -1.03 -37.56
CA GLU A 268 -4.14 0.34 -37.43
C GLU A 268 -5.52 0.48 -38.11
N SER A 269 -5.61 0.04 -39.36
CA SER A 269 -6.85 0.07 -40.15
C SER A 269 -7.93 -0.81 -39.53
N TYR A 270 -7.56 -2.02 -39.08
CA TYR A 270 -8.48 -2.93 -38.41
C TYR A 270 -9.03 -2.33 -37.11
N THR A 271 -8.17 -1.69 -36.31
CA THR A 271 -8.57 -1.03 -35.06
C THR A 271 -9.53 0.14 -35.33
N TYR A 272 -9.26 0.95 -36.36
CA TYR A 272 -10.15 2.04 -36.78
C TYR A 272 -11.54 1.52 -37.16
N HIS A 273 -11.61 0.60 -38.12
CA HIS A 273 -12.88 0.08 -38.62
C HIS A 273 -13.63 -0.74 -37.57
N GLY A 274 -12.93 -1.59 -36.81
CA GLY A 274 -13.49 -2.39 -35.73
C GLY A 274 -14.15 -1.55 -34.65
N LEU A 275 -13.47 -0.51 -34.13
CA LEU A 275 -14.06 0.38 -33.14
C LEU A 275 -15.23 1.18 -33.73
N LYS A 276 -15.09 1.72 -34.93
CA LYS A 276 -16.16 2.51 -35.57
C LYS A 276 -17.43 1.68 -35.79
N HIS A 277 -17.29 0.46 -36.32
CA HIS A 277 -18.43 -0.45 -36.50
C HIS A 277 -19.06 -0.82 -35.17
N LEU A 278 -18.28 -1.07 -34.13
CA LEU A 278 -18.79 -1.37 -32.79
C LEU A 278 -19.54 -0.18 -32.17
N LEU A 279 -19.01 1.04 -32.28
CA LEU A 279 -19.67 2.26 -31.78
C LEU A 279 -21.00 2.55 -32.48
N ASN A 280 -21.10 2.21 -33.77
CA ASN A 280 -22.34 2.28 -34.55
C ASN A 280 -23.33 1.17 -34.15
N ALA A 281 -22.82 -0.03 -33.90
CA ALA A 281 -23.63 -1.17 -33.48
C ALA A 281 -24.17 -1.00 -32.05
N CYS A 282 -23.46 -0.31 -31.16
CA CYS A 282 -23.81 -0.12 -29.75
C CYS A 282 -23.89 1.39 -29.42
N PRO A 283 -24.99 2.09 -29.76
CA PRO A 283 -25.12 3.52 -29.52
C PRO A 283 -25.13 3.91 -28.04
N GLY A 284 -25.42 2.98 -27.13
CA GLY A 284 -25.37 3.17 -25.68
C GLY A 284 -23.95 3.34 -25.11
N ILE A 285 -22.89 3.08 -25.88
CA ILE A 285 -21.50 3.35 -25.45
C ILE A 285 -21.30 4.88 -25.40
N LYS A 286 -21.21 5.47 -24.20
CA LYS A 286 -21.04 6.92 -24.01
C LYS A 286 -19.58 7.35 -23.96
N GLY A 287 -18.67 6.44 -23.61
CA GLY A 287 -17.22 6.71 -23.58
C GLY A 287 -16.37 5.54 -24.03
N VAL A 288 -15.12 5.82 -24.38
CA VAL A 288 -14.05 4.86 -24.66
C VAL A 288 -12.86 5.20 -23.78
N GLN A 289 -12.36 4.23 -23.02
CA GLN A 289 -11.12 4.39 -22.25
C GLN A 289 -9.98 3.59 -22.89
N ILE A 290 -8.79 4.19 -22.96
CA ILE A 290 -7.62 3.51 -23.53
C ILE A 290 -6.37 3.63 -22.67
N ARG A 291 -5.45 2.68 -22.83
CA ARG A 291 -4.03 2.83 -22.47
C ARG A 291 -3.26 3.25 -23.71
N ALA A 292 -2.59 4.39 -23.67
CA ALA A 292 -1.72 4.83 -24.76
C ALA A 292 -0.25 4.59 -24.44
N ASN A 293 0.13 3.33 -24.17
CA ASN A 293 1.51 2.94 -23.90
C ASN A 293 1.82 1.53 -24.44
N GLU A 294 3.02 1.01 -24.22
CA GLU A 294 3.44 -0.30 -24.75
C GLU A 294 2.58 -1.46 -24.24
N GLU A 295 1.95 -1.33 -23.08
CA GLU A 295 1.04 -2.34 -22.51
C GLU A 295 -0.27 -2.47 -23.31
N SER A 296 -0.54 -1.56 -24.24
CA SER A 296 -1.64 -1.70 -25.22
C SER A 296 -1.32 -2.60 -26.40
N GLY A 297 -0.07 -3.08 -26.48
CA GLY A 297 0.47 -3.76 -27.64
C GLY A 297 0.98 -2.82 -28.73
N VAL A 298 1.02 -1.50 -28.49
CA VAL A 298 1.53 -0.48 -29.44
C VAL A 298 2.88 0.07 -28.97
N PRO A 299 3.99 -0.15 -29.72
CA PRO A 299 5.30 0.37 -29.40
C PRO A 299 5.31 1.89 -29.21
N ARG A 300 6.13 2.37 -28.28
CA ARG A 300 6.26 3.81 -28.01
C ARG A 300 6.63 4.61 -29.26
N SER A 301 7.40 4.04 -30.20
CA SER A 301 7.84 4.73 -31.43
C SER A 301 6.67 5.21 -32.31
N ILE A 302 5.59 4.43 -32.42
CA ILE A 302 4.44 4.72 -33.30
C ILE A 302 3.19 5.18 -32.55
N GLN A 303 3.25 5.28 -31.22
CA GLN A 303 2.11 5.57 -30.34
C GLN A 303 1.19 6.69 -30.87
N THR A 304 1.73 7.88 -31.11
CA THR A 304 0.94 9.06 -31.50
C THR A 304 0.24 8.87 -32.85
N GLU A 305 0.97 8.36 -33.86
CA GLU A 305 0.43 8.09 -35.20
C GLU A 305 -0.69 7.05 -35.12
N PHE A 306 -0.42 5.92 -34.46
CA PHE A 306 -1.35 4.82 -34.34
C PHE A 306 -2.68 5.25 -33.71
N PHE A 307 -2.64 5.86 -32.52
CA PHE A 307 -3.87 6.24 -31.82
C PHE A 307 -4.66 7.34 -32.53
N SER A 308 -3.95 8.29 -33.16
CA SER A 308 -4.57 9.36 -33.95
C SER A 308 -5.30 8.81 -35.17
N ASN A 309 -4.68 7.88 -35.89
CA ASN A 309 -5.23 7.30 -37.12
C ASN A 309 -6.28 6.22 -36.87
N SER A 310 -6.28 5.60 -35.69
CA SER A 310 -7.21 4.52 -35.31
C SER A 310 -8.31 4.98 -34.35
N ILE A 311 -8.08 4.89 -33.04
CA ILE A 311 -9.09 5.06 -32.00
C ILE A 311 -9.66 6.49 -31.99
N PHE A 312 -8.80 7.51 -32.01
CA PHE A 312 -9.24 8.91 -31.97
C PHE A 312 -10.08 9.25 -33.19
N ARG A 313 -9.63 8.80 -34.37
CA ARG A 313 -10.37 8.95 -35.61
C ARG A 313 -11.69 8.19 -35.59
N ALA A 314 -11.75 6.96 -35.08
CA ALA A 314 -12.99 6.19 -34.98
C ALA A 314 -14.03 6.87 -34.08
N ILE A 315 -13.59 7.42 -32.94
CA ILE A 315 -14.43 8.24 -32.04
C ILE A 315 -14.96 9.48 -32.78
N LYS A 316 -14.10 10.20 -33.49
CA LYS A 316 -14.49 11.38 -34.26
C LYS A 316 -15.46 11.07 -35.40
N ASP A 317 -15.22 9.97 -36.12
CA ASP A 317 -15.96 9.58 -37.32
C ASP A 317 -17.26 8.80 -37.03
N CYS A 318 -17.58 8.47 -35.77
CA CYS A 318 -18.79 7.72 -35.42
C CYS A 318 -20.09 8.54 -35.48
N GLY A 319 -20.00 9.86 -35.75
CA GLY A 319 -21.16 10.73 -35.98
C GLY A 319 -21.93 11.15 -34.73
N ARG A 320 -21.43 10.83 -33.53
CA ARG A 320 -22.00 11.24 -32.23
C ARG A 320 -20.90 11.57 -31.23
N LYS A 321 -21.24 12.28 -30.15
CA LYS A 321 -20.29 12.56 -29.07
C LYS A 321 -20.03 11.26 -28.28
N VAL A 322 -18.77 10.85 -28.25
CA VAL A 322 -18.24 9.78 -27.40
C VAL A 322 -17.07 10.37 -26.62
N HIS A 323 -17.10 10.22 -25.30
CA HIS A 323 -16.01 10.69 -24.45
C HIS A 323 -14.77 9.81 -24.59
N LEU A 324 -13.59 10.40 -24.66
CA LEU A 324 -12.32 9.69 -24.58
C LEU A 324 -11.75 9.88 -23.17
N ASP A 325 -11.57 8.78 -22.45
CA ASP A 325 -10.74 8.75 -21.25
C ASP A 325 -9.35 8.19 -21.59
N LEU A 326 -8.36 9.07 -21.59
CA LEU A 326 -6.99 8.75 -21.93
C LEU A 326 -6.19 8.49 -20.66
N ARG A 327 -5.86 7.22 -20.42
CA ARG A 327 -4.99 6.87 -19.28
C ARG A 327 -3.60 7.43 -19.50
N TYR A 328 -3.16 8.27 -18.57
CA TYR A 328 -1.90 8.99 -18.76
C TYR A 328 -0.66 8.11 -18.67
N TRP A 329 -0.67 7.03 -17.89
CA TRP A 329 0.52 6.20 -17.61
C TRP A 329 1.39 5.93 -18.87
N ILE A 330 2.53 6.63 -18.99
CA ILE A 330 3.52 6.51 -20.09
C ILE A 330 2.98 7.01 -21.47
N ALA A 331 1.86 7.74 -21.49
CA ALA A 331 1.37 8.45 -22.67
C ALA A 331 2.33 9.60 -23.04
N LYS A 332 2.60 9.77 -24.33
CA LYS A 332 3.40 10.87 -24.84
C LYS A 332 2.61 12.19 -24.82
N PRO A 333 3.25 13.33 -24.49
CA PRO A 333 2.62 14.64 -24.61
C PRO A 333 2.03 14.90 -25.99
N GLU A 334 2.69 14.47 -27.07
CA GLU A 334 2.21 14.66 -28.44
C GLU A 334 0.94 13.85 -28.73
N THR A 335 0.77 12.69 -28.09
CA THR A 335 -0.47 11.88 -28.21
C THR A 335 -1.65 12.58 -27.56
N ILE A 336 -1.44 13.21 -26.41
CA ILE A 336 -2.47 14.01 -25.72
C ILE A 336 -2.84 15.22 -26.57
N GLN A 337 -1.84 15.94 -27.10
CA GLN A 337 -2.07 17.09 -27.97
C GLN A 337 -2.86 16.70 -29.22
N ALA A 338 -2.58 15.55 -29.84
CA ALA A 338 -3.33 15.07 -31.00
C ALA A 338 -4.83 14.87 -30.68
N ALA A 339 -5.17 14.31 -29.52
CA ALA A 339 -6.57 14.16 -29.11
C ALA A 339 -7.27 15.51 -28.92
N ILE A 340 -6.57 16.50 -28.36
CA ILE A 340 -7.05 17.88 -28.19
C ILE A 340 -7.28 18.55 -29.56
N ASP A 341 -6.29 18.48 -30.46
CA ASP A 341 -6.34 19.07 -31.80
C ASP A 341 -7.47 18.46 -32.65
N MET A 342 -7.85 17.21 -32.37
CA MET A 342 -8.97 16.53 -33.02
C MET A 342 -10.35 16.94 -32.46
N GLU A 343 -10.40 17.77 -31.41
CA GLU A 343 -11.61 18.24 -30.72
C GLU A 343 -12.45 17.12 -30.09
N ILE A 344 -11.79 16.05 -29.64
CA ILE A 344 -12.45 14.93 -28.96
C ILE A 344 -12.77 15.34 -27.51
N PRO A 345 -13.98 15.09 -26.98
CA PRO A 345 -14.26 15.30 -25.56
C PRO A 345 -13.35 14.41 -24.72
N LEU A 346 -12.33 14.99 -24.07
CA LEU A 346 -11.22 14.27 -23.42
C LEU A 346 -11.24 14.44 -21.89
N SER A 347 -10.89 13.37 -21.16
CA SER A 347 -10.38 13.44 -19.79
C SER A 347 -9.04 12.69 -19.70
N LEU A 348 -8.21 13.05 -18.73
CA LEU A 348 -6.95 12.35 -18.42
C LEU A 348 -7.08 11.63 -17.08
N SER A 349 -6.96 10.30 -17.08
CA SER A 349 -7.01 9.53 -15.83
C SER A 349 -5.61 9.22 -15.30
N MET A 350 -5.38 9.43 -14.00
CA MET A 350 -4.12 9.15 -13.31
C MET A 350 -4.32 8.30 -12.05
N LYS A 351 -3.27 7.63 -11.59
CA LYS A 351 -3.31 6.82 -10.37
C LYS A 351 -3.51 7.71 -9.14
N TYR A 352 -4.35 7.27 -8.21
CA TYR A 352 -4.58 7.95 -6.95
C TYR A 352 -3.44 7.66 -5.95
N TRP A 353 -3.15 6.37 -5.75
CA TRP A 353 -2.08 5.88 -4.88
C TRP A 353 -1.46 4.61 -5.46
N ALA A 354 -0.53 4.77 -6.40
CA ALA A 354 0.09 3.66 -7.09
C ALA A 354 -0.97 2.67 -7.65
N GLU A 355 -0.79 1.36 -7.47
CA GLU A 355 -1.81 0.36 -7.79
C GLU A 355 -2.52 -0.21 -6.55
N HIS A 356 -2.67 0.62 -5.52
CA HIS A 356 -3.23 0.24 -4.21
C HIS A 356 -4.28 1.24 -3.69
N GLN A 357 -5.09 0.77 -2.73
CA GLN A 357 -5.88 1.61 -1.85
C GLN A 357 -5.06 2.04 -0.62
N GLY A 358 -4.30 3.12 -0.78
CA GLY A 358 -3.58 3.80 0.30
C GLY A 358 -4.47 4.71 1.15
N PRO A 359 -3.90 5.73 1.82
CA PRO A 359 -4.65 6.73 2.60
C PRO A 359 -5.68 7.52 1.77
N PRO A 360 -6.71 8.14 2.41
CA PRO A 360 -7.75 8.89 1.71
C PRO A 360 -7.29 10.33 1.35
N TYR A 361 -6.09 10.45 0.77
CA TYR A 361 -5.56 11.63 0.08
C TYR A 361 -4.52 11.20 -0.97
N GLN A 362 -4.18 12.07 -1.93
CA GLN A 362 -3.03 11.84 -2.82
C GLN A 362 -1.72 12.10 -2.07
N ALA A 363 -0.71 11.25 -2.24
CA ALA A 363 0.56 11.38 -1.51
C ALA A 363 1.23 12.75 -1.74
N ALA A 364 1.72 13.36 -0.65
CA ALA A 364 2.55 14.57 -0.73
C ALA A 364 3.84 14.29 -1.53
N GLU A 365 4.40 13.09 -1.36
CA GLU A 365 5.58 12.62 -2.08
C GLU A 365 5.39 11.15 -2.46
N GLN A 366 5.53 10.83 -3.74
CA GLN A 366 5.50 9.47 -4.26
C GLN A 366 6.25 9.42 -5.60
N LEU A 367 6.56 8.21 -6.09
CA LEU A 367 7.07 8.02 -7.44
C LEU A 367 6.13 8.72 -8.45
N PRO A 368 6.60 9.70 -9.24
CA PRO A 368 5.73 10.60 -9.99
C PRO A 368 4.68 9.88 -10.86
N ALA A 369 5.10 8.87 -11.63
CA ALA A 369 4.19 8.14 -12.52
C ALA A 369 3.13 7.28 -11.79
N TYR A 370 3.30 7.05 -10.48
CA TYR A 370 2.38 6.33 -9.62
C TYR A 370 1.44 7.27 -8.82
N SER A 371 1.37 8.55 -9.20
CA SER A 371 0.38 9.51 -8.72
C SER A 371 0.19 10.63 -9.76
N TYR A 372 -0.02 11.89 -9.35
CA TYR A 372 -0.38 12.99 -10.25
C TYR A 372 0.80 13.61 -11.03
N ALA A 373 2.04 13.17 -10.81
CA ALA A 373 3.24 13.62 -11.52
C ALA A 373 3.29 15.15 -11.74
N ASP A 374 3.17 15.58 -13.00
CA ASP A 374 3.15 16.97 -13.46
C ASP A 374 1.82 17.33 -14.19
N PHE A 375 0.72 16.58 -13.96
CA PHE A 375 -0.56 16.82 -14.66
C PHE A 375 -1.33 18.04 -14.21
N LEU A 376 -0.99 18.54 -13.03
CA LEU A 376 -1.67 19.69 -12.43
C LEU A 376 -1.10 21.02 -12.92
N LYS A 377 -0.30 21.00 -13.99
CA LYS A 377 0.24 22.18 -14.66
C LYS A 377 -0.91 23.03 -15.21
N LYS A 378 -0.84 24.34 -14.99
CA LYS A 378 -1.82 25.33 -15.45
C LYS A 378 -1.39 26.01 -16.76
N PRO A 379 -2.35 26.33 -17.66
CA PRO A 379 -3.73 25.81 -17.65
C PRO A 379 -3.73 24.29 -17.86
N LEU A 380 -4.70 23.59 -17.24
CA LEU A 380 -4.82 22.14 -17.39
C LEU A 380 -5.03 21.79 -18.88
N ALA A 381 -4.34 20.76 -19.36
CA ALA A 381 -4.47 20.31 -20.75
C ALA A 381 -5.87 19.74 -21.05
N ALA A 382 -6.46 19.06 -20.08
CA ALA A 382 -7.82 18.51 -20.12
C ALA A 382 -8.33 18.28 -18.69
N PRO A 383 -9.66 18.11 -18.47
CA PRO A 383 -10.19 17.65 -17.19
C PRO A 383 -9.52 16.35 -16.73
N ILE A 384 -9.27 16.22 -15.43
CA ILE A 384 -8.59 15.04 -14.87
C ILE A 384 -9.57 14.14 -14.12
N MET A 385 -9.24 12.85 -14.05
CA MET A 385 -9.88 11.88 -13.16
C MET A 385 -8.83 11.13 -12.36
N TYR A 386 -9.14 10.81 -11.11
CA TYR A 386 -8.30 9.92 -10.30
C TYR A 386 -8.76 8.48 -10.43
N GLN A 387 -7.83 7.54 -10.44
CA GLN A 387 -8.13 6.12 -10.42
C GLN A 387 -7.62 5.52 -9.13
N LEU A 388 -8.54 5.09 -8.27
CA LEU A 388 -8.22 4.31 -7.10
C LEU A 388 -8.10 2.84 -7.52
N TRP A 389 -6.86 2.47 -7.82
CA TRP A 389 -6.47 1.12 -8.19
C TRP A 389 -6.46 0.24 -6.95
N SER A 390 -7.61 -0.20 -6.46
CA SER A 390 -7.66 -1.11 -5.29
C SER A 390 -7.20 -2.54 -5.61
N LEU A 391 -6.80 -2.82 -6.87
CA LEU A 391 -6.39 -4.11 -7.43
C LEU A 391 -5.27 -4.79 -6.64
N GLY A 392 -4.29 -4.00 -6.19
CA GLY A 392 -3.20 -4.48 -5.36
C GLY A 392 -3.52 -4.52 -3.87
N THR A 393 -4.78 -4.36 -3.43
CA THR A 393 -5.13 -4.22 -2.00
C THR A 393 -6.26 -5.13 -1.58
N HIS A 394 -7.51 -4.64 -1.60
CA HIS A 394 -8.67 -5.35 -1.09
C HIS A 394 -9.17 -6.33 -2.15
N ARG A 395 -8.65 -7.56 -2.16
CA ARG A 395 -9.02 -8.55 -3.16
C ARG A 395 -10.15 -9.45 -2.66
N VAL A 396 -10.04 -9.97 -1.45
CA VAL A 396 -10.99 -10.94 -0.87
C VAL A 396 -11.53 -10.56 0.49
N LEU A 397 -10.84 -9.79 1.33
CA LEU A 397 -11.34 -9.48 2.66
C LEU A 397 -12.34 -8.31 2.60
N LEU A 398 -13.26 -8.28 3.55
CA LEU A 398 -14.30 -7.26 3.64
C LEU A 398 -13.73 -5.87 3.94
N TRP A 399 -14.38 -4.84 3.40
CA TRP A 399 -14.02 -3.43 3.62
C TRP A 399 -15.27 -2.55 3.75
N GLY A 400 -15.22 -1.58 4.65
CA GLY A 400 -16.23 -0.55 4.86
C GLY A 400 -15.83 0.47 5.93
N ASP A 401 -15.27 1.61 5.53
CA ASP A 401 -14.98 2.75 6.42
C ASP A 401 -15.66 4.03 5.90
N PRO A 402 -16.76 4.49 6.57
CA PRO A 402 -17.46 5.71 6.16
C PRO A 402 -16.57 6.96 6.16
N GLU A 403 -15.65 7.08 7.13
CA GLU A 403 -14.77 8.24 7.25
C GLU A 403 -13.70 8.25 6.17
N TYR A 404 -13.18 7.07 5.80
CA TYR A 404 -12.29 6.94 4.64
C TYR A 404 -12.99 7.41 3.36
N ALA A 405 -14.20 6.89 3.09
CA ALA A 405 -14.93 7.24 1.86
C ALA A 405 -15.28 8.74 1.80
N ARG A 406 -15.62 9.35 2.94
CA ARG A 406 -15.84 10.80 3.05
C ARG A 406 -14.58 11.60 2.73
N ARG A 407 -13.44 11.26 3.35
CA ARG A 407 -12.15 11.94 3.10
C ARG A 407 -11.67 11.74 1.66
N PHE A 408 -11.85 10.54 1.10
CA PHE A 408 -11.56 10.25 -0.30
C PHE A 408 -12.37 11.16 -1.23
N ALA A 409 -13.67 11.32 -1.00
CA ALA A 409 -14.51 12.21 -1.79
C ALA A 409 -14.01 13.66 -1.76
N LEU A 410 -13.70 14.18 -0.57
CA LEU A 410 -13.17 15.54 -0.39
C LEU A 410 -11.80 15.74 -1.04
N SER A 411 -10.97 14.69 -1.15
CA SER A 411 -9.66 14.77 -1.80
C SER A 411 -9.72 15.02 -3.31
N MET A 412 -10.90 14.86 -3.94
CA MET A 412 -11.10 15.13 -5.37
C MET A 412 -10.95 16.61 -5.73
N GLU A 413 -10.95 17.51 -4.74
CA GLU A 413 -10.64 18.94 -4.93
C GLU A 413 -9.22 19.20 -5.45
N LEU A 414 -8.29 18.25 -5.27
CA LEU A 414 -6.93 18.38 -5.78
C LEU A 414 -6.90 18.40 -7.32
N GLY A 415 -6.55 19.54 -7.90
CA GLY A 415 -6.52 19.71 -9.35
C GLY A 415 -7.90 19.89 -9.99
N ASP A 416 -8.93 20.20 -9.19
CA ASP A 416 -10.33 20.33 -9.63
C ASP A 416 -10.79 19.10 -10.42
N ALA A 417 -10.53 17.90 -9.88
CA ALA A 417 -10.79 16.65 -10.60
C ALA A 417 -12.28 16.49 -10.91
N ARG A 418 -12.56 16.02 -12.13
CA ARG A 418 -13.91 15.74 -12.61
C ARG A 418 -14.56 14.58 -11.87
N GLY A 419 -13.74 13.67 -11.36
CA GLY A 419 -14.19 12.55 -10.55
C GLY A 419 -13.18 11.43 -10.47
N PHE A 420 -13.67 10.23 -10.20
CA PHE A 420 -12.84 9.06 -10.06
C PHE A 420 -13.40 7.82 -10.75
N GLU A 421 -12.52 6.85 -10.96
CA GLU A 421 -12.89 5.45 -11.12
C GLU A 421 -12.24 4.61 -10.02
N VAL A 422 -12.97 3.61 -9.53
CA VAL A 422 -12.47 2.70 -8.51
C VAL A 422 -12.62 1.25 -8.93
N ASN A 423 -11.69 0.39 -8.49
CA ASN A 423 -11.84 -1.05 -8.64
C ASN A 423 -12.62 -1.65 -7.46
N PRO A 424 -13.62 -2.52 -7.70
CA PRO A 424 -14.18 -3.29 -6.61
C PRO A 424 -13.20 -4.40 -6.16
N PRO A 425 -13.41 -4.96 -4.96
CA PRO A 425 -12.83 -6.25 -4.60
C PRO A 425 -13.10 -7.32 -5.69
N LEU A 426 -12.20 -8.28 -5.83
CA LEU A 426 -12.17 -9.29 -6.90
C LEU A 426 -11.94 -8.78 -8.32
N ALA A 427 -11.64 -7.49 -8.55
CA ALA A 427 -11.46 -6.98 -9.92
C ALA A 427 -10.32 -7.65 -10.72
N GLN A 428 -9.37 -8.31 -10.07
CA GLN A 428 -8.27 -9.07 -10.70
C GLN A 428 -8.52 -10.58 -10.78
N LYS A 429 -9.68 -11.04 -10.32
CA LYS A 429 -10.06 -12.44 -10.38
C LYS A 429 -10.20 -12.86 -11.85
N GLY A 430 -9.62 -14.00 -12.21
CA GLY A 430 -9.57 -14.48 -13.60
C GLY A 430 -8.26 -14.21 -14.33
N TYR A 431 -7.35 -13.42 -13.76
CA TYR A 431 -6.18 -12.90 -14.49
C TYR A 431 -5.40 -13.97 -15.27
N GLY A 432 -5.09 -13.67 -16.54
CA GLY A 432 -4.26 -14.50 -17.41
C GLY A 432 -5.01 -15.58 -18.22
N ASN A 433 -6.34 -15.71 -18.05
CA ASN A 433 -7.19 -16.65 -18.79
C ASN A 433 -6.76 -18.13 -18.72
N GLU A 434 -6.15 -18.54 -17.61
CA GLU A 434 -5.85 -19.96 -17.38
C GLU A 434 -7.16 -20.72 -17.03
N PRO A 435 -7.38 -21.93 -17.56
CA PRO A 435 -8.57 -22.72 -17.22
C PRO A 435 -8.58 -23.09 -15.74
N GLY A 436 -9.75 -23.10 -15.11
CA GLY A 436 -9.81 -23.50 -13.72
C GLY A 436 -11.07 -23.11 -12.96
N TYR A 437 -11.03 -23.41 -11.67
CA TYR A 437 -12.09 -23.09 -10.75
C TYR A 437 -11.76 -21.83 -9.96
N TRP A 438 -12.59 -20.81 -10.12
CA TRP A 438 -12.31 -19.47 -9.63
C TRP A 438 -13.01 -19.16 -8.31
N ARG A 439 -13.31 -20.12 -7.44
CA ARG A 439 -14.01 -19.76 -6.20
C ARG A 439 -13.12 -19.15 -5.13
N ILE A 440 -13.73 -18.31 -4.30
CA ILE A 440 -13.11 -17.70 -3.13
C ILE A 440 -13.41 -18.53 -1.88
N MET A 441 -14.68 -18.90 -1.67
CA MET A 441 -15.07 -19.78 -0.56
C MET A 441 -14.77 -21.24 -0.89
N ALA A 442 -14.37 -22.02 0.12
CA ALA A 442 -13.97 -23.41 -0.05
C ALA A 442 -15.09 -24.31 -0.61
N CYS A 443 -16.36 -24.00 -0.34
CA CYS A 443 -17.51 -24.71 -0.89
C CYS A 443 -18.79 -23.85 -0.95
N ARG A 444 -19.82 -24.33 -1.67
CA ARG A 444 -21.11 -23.62 -1.82
C ARG A 444 -21.85 -23.39 -0.50
N ASP A 445 -21.67 -24.27 0.47
CA ASP A 445 -22.41 -24.18 1.74
C ASP A 445 -21.93 -23.00 2.60
N LEU A 446 -20.76 -22.45 2.30
CA LEU A 446 -20.23 -21.23 2.92
C LEU A 446 -20.69 -19.95 2.21
N GLU A 447 -21.20 -20.06 0.98
CA GLU A 447 -21.69 -18.91 0.21
C GLU A 447 -23.05 -18.45 0.78
N TYR A 448 -23.20 -17.14 0.93
CA TYR A 448 -24.41 -16.47 1.45
C TYR A 448 -24.93 -15.37 0.51
N TYR A 449 -24.36 -15.32 -0.69
CA TYR A 449 -24.70 -14.41 -1.76
C TYR A 449 -25.14 -15.21 -2.98
N ARG A 450 -25.86 -14.55 -3.90
CA ARG A 450 -26.15 -15.09 -5.22
C ARG A 450 -25.02 -14.73 -6.18
N TRP A 451 -24.58 -13.47 -6.13
CA TRP A 451 -23.48 -12.95 -6.93
C TRP A 451 -22.37 -12.46 -5.99
N GLU A 452 -21.12 -12.80 -6.28
CA GLU A 452 -20.00 -12.53 -5.35
C GLU A 452 -19.85 -11.05 -4.98
N TYR A 453 -20.22 -10.11 -5.88
CA TYR A 453 -20.15 -8.68 -5.56
C TYR A 453 -21.04 -8.29 -4.38
N GLU A 454 -22.13 -9.03 -4.12
CA GLU A 454 -23.09 -8.75 -3.04
C GLU A 454 -22.44 -8.90 -1.66
N ARG A 455 -21.37 -9.70 -1.56
CA ARG A 455 -20.55 -9.79 -0.35
C ARG A 455 -19.92 -8.44 0.03
N TYR A 456 -19.58 -7.61 -0.96
CA TYR A 456 -18.91 -6.33 -0.75
C TYR A 456 -19.89 -5.15 -0.77
N TRP A 457 -21.16 -5.36 -0.45
CA TRP A 457 -22.21 -4.33 -0.52
C TRP A 457 -21.82 -3.02 0.17
N PHE A 458 -21.10 -3.09 1.30
CA PHE A 458 -20.74 -1.91 2.09
C PHE A 458 -19.70 -1.04 1.38
N TYR A 459 -18.79 -1.66 0.62
CA TYR A 459 -17.85 -0.98 -0.26
C TYR A 459 -18.58 -0.12 -1.31
N TYR A 460 -19.51 -0.74 -2.04
CA TYR A 460 -20.28 -0.05 -3.07
C TYR A 460 -21.11 1.09 -2.47
N LEU A 461 -21.81 0.83 -1.36
CA LEU A 461 -22.64 1.82 -0.68
C LEU A 461 -21.81 3.04 -0.27
N LEU A 462 -20.69 2.84 0.41
CA LEU A 462 -19.91 3.95 0.96
C LEU A 462 -19.25 4.80 -0.14
N PHE A 463 -18.55 4.20 -1.10
CA PHE A 463 -17.92 4.94 -2.18
C PHE A 463 -18.94 5.73 -3.02
N GLY A 464 -20.09 5.13 -3.32
CA GLY A 464 -21.14 5.80 -4.10
C GLY A 464 -21.83 6.93 -3.32
N ARG A 465 -22.29 6.66 -2.09
CA ARG A 465 -23.05 7.63 -1.29
C ARG A 465 -22.18 8.78 -0.77
N MET A 466 -20.97 8.50 -0.28
CA MET A 466 -20.09 9.55 0.27
C MET A 466 -19.50 10.45 -0.82
N SER A 467 -19.26 9.92 -2.02
CA SER A 467 -18.82 10.76 -3.14
C SER A 467 -19.95 11.56 -3.79
N TYR A 468 -21.19 11.09 -3.68
CA TYR A 468 -22.35 11.90 -4.03
C TYR A 468 -22.57 13.01 -3.00
N ASN A 469 -22.56 12.70 -1.70
CA ASN A 469 -22.71 13.70 -0.64
C ASN A 469 -21.82 13.33 0.56
N PRO A 470 -20.70 14.04 0.80
CA PRO A 470 -19.84 13.81 1.97
C PRO A 470 -20.54 14.01 3.31
N GLU A 471 -21.68 14.70 3.33
CA GLU A 471 -22.53 14.91 4.51
C GLU A 471 -23.70 13.89 4.58
N THR A 472 -23.59 12.76 3.87
CA THR A 472 -24.61 11.70 3.89
C THR A 472 -24.89 11.24 5.32
N SER A 473 -26.17 11.19 5.70
CA SER A 473 -26.60 10.73 7.02
C SER A 473 -26.16 9.28 7.31
N PRO A 474 -25.62 8.99 8.51
CA PRO A 474 -25.31 7.63 8.94
C PRO A 474 -26.46 6.63 8.88
N GLU A 475 -27.69 7.13 8.91
CA GLU A 475 -28.87 6.29 8.82
C GLU A 475 -28.96 5.50 7.50
N VAL A 476 -28.32 5.99 6.42
CA VAL A 476 -28.28 5.30 5.12
C VAL A 476 -27.62 3.93 5.21
N TRP A 477 -26.45 3.80 5.83
CA TRP A 477 -25.80 2.50 6.00
C TRP A 477 -26.26 1.77 7.26
N ARG A 478 -26.64 2.50 8.32
CA ARG A 478 -27.12 1.87 9.56
C ARG A 478 -28.41 1.09 9.37
N ARG A 479 -29.32 1.52 8.48
CA ARG A 479 -30.51 0.70 8.18
C ARG A 479 -30.15 -0.60 7.48
N GLU A 480 -29.17 -0.58 6.57
CA GLU A 480 -28.71 -1.78 5.87
C GLU A 480 -28.06 -2.75 6.86
N LEU A 481 -27.18 -2.24 7.74
CA LEU A 481 -26.58 -3.02 8.81
C LEU A 481 -27.62 -3.64 9.76
N ARG A 482 -28.67 -2.90 10.15
CA ARG A 482 -29.75 -3.45 10.97
C ARG A 482 -30.56 -4.51 10.23
N SER A 483 -30.79 -4.34 8.94
CA SER A 483 -31.48 -5.34 8.12
C SER A 483 -30.68 -6.65 7.99
N ARG A 484 -29.34 -6.58 7.98
CA ARG A 484 -28.46 -7.75 7.80
C ARG A 484 -28.09 -8.41 9.11
N PHE A 485 -27.66 -7.63 10.09
CA PHE A 485 -27.07 -8.12 11.34
C PHE A 485 -27.97 -7.95 12.56
N GLY A 486 -29.15 -7.33 12.41
CA GLY A 486 -30.11 -7.15 13.49
C GLY A 486 -29.47 -6.48 14.73
N PRO A 487 -29.53 -7.11 15.92
CA PRO A 487 -28.92 -6.58 17.14
C PRO A 487 -27.39 -6.37 17.06
N LYS A 488 -26.69 -7.03 16.13
CA LYS A 488 -25.24 -6.90 15.96
C LYS A 488 -24.84 -5.75 15.02
N ALA A 489 -25.78 -4.98 14.49
CA ALA A 489 -25.52 -3.93 13.51
C ALA A 489 -24.51 -2.86 13.98
N GLU A 490 -24.63 -2.40 15.23
CA GLU A 490 -23.75 -1.35 15.77
C GLU A 490 -22.31 -1.84 15.92
N ILE A 491 -22.13 -3.06 16.44
CA ILE A 491 -20.80 -3.65 16.57
C ILE A 491 -20.22 -4.01 15.20
N ALA A 492 -21.05 -4.44 14.25
CA ALA A 492 -20.62 -4.66 12.87
C ALA A 492 -20.14 -3.35 12.21
N GLU A 493 -20.85 -2.23 12.37
CA GLU A 493 -20.43 -0.91 11.87
C GLU A 493 -19.00 -0.57 12.34
N LYS A 494 -18.76 -0.71 13.65
CA LYS A 494 -17.46 -0.45 14.28
C LYS A 494 -16.39 -1.42 13.79
N ALA A 495 -16.71 -2.71 13.69
CA ALA A 495 -15.79 -3.74 13.25
C ALA A 495 -15.34 -3.53 11.80
N TYR A 496 -16.27 -3.22 10.89
CA TYR A 496 -15.95 -2.84 9.51
C TYR A 496 -15.03 -1.62 9.48
N ALA A 497 -15.38 -0.54 10.20
CA ALA A 497 -14.61 0.70 10.16
C ALA A 497 -13.19 0.55 10.70
N VAL A 498 -12.97 -0.24 11.78
CA VAL A 498 -11.64 -0.44 12.35
C VAL A 498 -10.81 -1.43 11.52
N SER A 499 -11.39 -2.57 11.12
CA SER A 499 -10.65 -3.59 10.35
C SER A 499 -10.24 -3.10 8.96
N SER A 500 -11.05 -2.24 8.33
CA SER A 500 -10.76 -1.62 7.04
C SER A 500 -9.47 -0.77 7.01
N LYS A 501 -8.99 -0.32 8.17
CA LYS A 501 -7.77 0.49 8.29
C LYS A 501 -6.50 -0.35 8.20
N VAL A 502 -6.58 -1.66 8.46
CA VAL A 502 -5.41 -2.53 8.57
C VAL A 502 -4.61 -2.55 7.27
N ILE A 503 -5.26 -2.92 6.15
CA ILE A 503 -4.56 -3.06 4.86
C ILE A 503 -4.15 -1.70 4.28
N SER A 504 -5.01 -0.67 4.35
CA SER A 504 -4.64 0.67 3.85
C SER A 504 -3.48 1.28 4.65
N TYR A 505 -3.41 1.02 5.96
CA TYR A 505 -2.27 1.46 6.78
C TYR A 505 -1.02 0.62 6.51
N LEU A 506 -1.16 -0.69 6.26
CA LEU A 506 -0.07 -1.54 5.79
C LEU A 506 0.53 -1.00 4.50
N ILE A 507 -0.26 -0.71 3.47
CA ILE A 507 0.26 -0.11 2.23
C ILE A 507 0.97 1.22 2.48
N ARG A 508 0.44 2.06 3.38
CA ARG A 508 1.09 3.33 3.71
C ARG A 508 2.49 3.11 4.30
N TYR A 509 2.62 2.14 5.20
CA TYR A 509 3.85 1.88 5.96
C TYR A 509 4.84 0.94 5.27
N GLN A 510 4.36 -0.03 4.49
CA GLN A 510 5.12 -1.10 3.83
C GLN A 510 4.51 -1.42 2.47
N MET A 511 5.19 -1.00 1.40
CA MET A 511 4.78 -1.27 0.03
C MET A 511 5.99 -1.77 -0.76
N SER A 512 6.14 -3.10 -0.81
CA SER A 512 7.28 -3.76 -1.46
C SER A 512 7.23 -3.68 -2.99
N ASP A 513 6.05 -3.47 -3.57
CA ASP A 513 5.84 -3.20 -4.99
C ASP A 513 4.72 -2.15 -5.12
N PRO A 514 4.91 -1.03 -5.85
CA PRO A 514 3.83 -0.08 -6.15
C PRO A 514 2.80 -0.61 -7.17
N ASN A 515 3.01 -1.79 -7.74
CA ASN A 515 2.18 -2.43 -8.74
C ASN A 515 1.27 -3.51 -8.11
N MET A 516 0.24 -3.95 -8.84
CA MET A 516 -0.72 -4.98 -8.42
C MET A 516 -0.13 -6.41 -8.29
N TYR A 517 1.19 -6.55 -8.24
CA TYR A 517 1.89 -7.83 -8.16
C TYR A 517 2.02 -8.37 -6.73
N THR A 518 1.70 -7.57 -5.72
CA THR A 518 1.62 -8.01 -4.32
C THR A 518 0.17 -8.18 -3.90
N TRP A 519 -0.11 -9.14 -3.01
CA TRP A 519 -1.43 -9.33 -2.40
C TRP A 519 -1.40 -9.06 -0.89
N PRO A 520 -1.64 -7.80 -0.44
CA PRO A 520 -1.50 -7.40 0.95
C PRO A 520 -2.34 -8.17 1.96
N GLU A 521 -3.44 -8.80 1.56
CA GLU A 521 -4.27 -9.59 2.47
C GLU A 521 -3.65 -10.95 2.81
N ILE A 522 -2.65 -11.41 2.06
CA ILE A 522 -1.84 -12.61 2.36
C ILE A 522 -0.33 -12.32 2.38
N ASP A 523 0.09 -11.06 2.32
CA ASP A 523 1.49 -10.66 2.24
C ASP A 523 2.15 -10.68 3.62
N THR A 524 3.18 -11.49 3.78
CA THR A 524 4.01 -11.48 5.00
C THR A 524 5.00 -10.32 5.06
N GLY A 525 5.16 -9.62 3.93
CA GLY A 525 6.18 -8.60 3.68
C GLY A 525 7.57 -9.21 3.48
N GLY A 526 7.66 -10.48 3.05
CA GLY A 526 8.91 -11.22 2.89
C GLY A 526 9.62 -11.57 4.20
N ILE A 527 10.87 -12.02 4.13
CA ILE A 527 11.70 -12.25 5.32
C ILE A 527 12.00 -10.94 6.06
N LEU A 528 12.37 -11.01 7.34
CA LEU A 528 12.57 -9.87 8.23
C LEU A 528 13.63 -8.88 7.71
N ASP A 529 14.74 -9.38 7.16
CA ASP A 529 15.77 -8.54 6.53
C ASP A 529 15.24 -7.79 5.29
N TYR A 530 14.32 -8.40 4.52
CA TYR A 530 13.65 -7.77 3.37
C TYR A 530 12.61 -6.74 3.81
N TYR A 531 11.83 -7.08 4.83
CA TYR A 531 10.86 -6.19 5.47
C TYR A 531 11.53 -4.92 6.01
N MET A 532 12.69 -5.05 6.64
CA MET A 532 13.48 -3.94 7.17
C MET A 532 13.95 -2.95 6.08
N GLU A 533 14.26 -3.45 4.89
CA GLU A 533 14.74 -2.66 3.74
C GLU A 533 13.59 -2.10 2.87
N THR A 534 12.35 -2.52 3.12
CA THR A 534 11.17 -2.05 2.38
C THR A 534 10.75 -0.66 2.88
N TYR A 535 10.61 0.28 1.95
CA TYR A 535 10.28 1.67 2.23
C TYR A 535 8.77 1.90 2.42
N PRO A 536 8.37 2.89 3.24
CA PRO A 536 6.97 3.34 3.27
C PRO A 536 6.57 3.95 1.93
N SER A 537 5.30 3.79 1.55
CA SER A 537 4.77 4.44 0.34
C SER A 537 4.53 5.94 0.52
N ASP A 538 4.48 6.42 1.78
CA ASP A 538 4.38 7.84 2.13
C ASP A 538 5.62 8.34 2.92
N PRO A 539 6.79 8.46 2.26
CA PRO A 539 8.04 8.85 2.92
C PRO A 539 8.05 10.27 3.49
N ALA A 540 7.09 11.12 3.10
CA ALA A 540 6.92 12.46 3.64
C ALA A 540 6.46 12.44 5.10
N THR A 541 5.66 11.44 5.48
CA THR A 541 5.01 11.38 6.81
C THR A 541 5.44 10.19 7.65
N MET A 542 6.17 9.22 7.07
CA MET A 542 6.61 8.00 7.76
C MET A 542 8.13 7.83 7.70
N HIS A 543 8.71 7.34 8.79
CA HIS A 543 10.08 6.85 8.78
C HIS A 543 10.12 5.46 8.13
N SER A 544 11.17 5.20 7.36
CA SER A 544 11.59 3.81 7.15
C SER A 544 12.21 3.25 8.44
N ILE A 545 12.26 1.93 8.58
CA ILE A 545 12.83 1.27 9.77
C ILE A 545 14.30 1.65 9.95
N ALA A 546 15.07 1.61 8.86
CA ALA A 546 16.47 2.02 8.87
C ALA A 546 16.67 3.51 9.22
N GLU A 547 15.81 4.40 8.70
CA GLU A 547 15.84 5.84 9.02
C GLU A 547 15.57 6.07 10.52
N ALA A 548 14.56 5.42 11.09
CA ALA A 548 14.23 5.55 12.51
C ALA A 548 15.34 5.01 13.41
N ALA A 549 15.92 3.86 13.09
CA ALA A 549 17.05 3.30 13.85
C ALA A 549 18.26 4.24 13.83
N ALA A 550 18.58 4.83 12.67
CA ALA A 550 19.64 5.83 12.56
C ALA A 550 19.31 7.13 13.33
N PHE A 551 18.06 7.59 13.30
CA PHE A 551 17.61 8.77 14.04
C PHE A 551 17.65 8.53 15.55
N ARG A 552 17.36 7.31 16.02
CA ARG A 552 17.49 6.95 17.43
C ARG A 552 18.94 7.04 17.95
N LEU A 553 19.92 6.75 17.09
CA LEU A 553 21.34 6.79 17.44
C LEU A 553 22.02 8.14 17.16
N THR A 554 21.30 9.09 16.56
CA THR A 554 21.81 10.42 16.23
C THR A 554 20.94 11.49 16.89
N GLU A 555 21.42 12.72 17.11
CA GLU A 555 20.59 13.77 17.75
C GLU A 555 19.48 14.34 16.82
N ARG A 556 19.14 13.62 15.75
CA ARG A 556 18.17 14.01 14.71
C ARG A 556 16.75 13.68 15.17
N THR A 557 15.82 14.58 14.86
CA THR A 557 14.40 14.42 15.22
C THR A 557 13.49 14.85 14.07
N SER A 558 12.33 14.22 13.98
CA SER A 558 11.27 14.49 13.00
C SER A 558 9.90 14.16 13.61
N ALA A 559 8.83 14.73 13.04
CA ALA A 559 7.44 14.37 13.32
C ALA A 559 6.94 13.17 12.49
N LYS A 560 7.78 12.61 11.62
CA LYS A 560 7.47 11.37 10.90
C LYS A 560 7.08 10.26 11.87
N VAL A 561 6.03 9.52 11.52
CA VAL A 561 5.59 8.34 12.27
C VAL A 561 6.75 7.33 12.31
N THR A 562 7.17 6.98 13.51
CA THR A 562 8.22 6.01 13.79
C THR A 562 7.71 4.57 13.70
N PRO A 563 8.60 3.56 13.55
CA PRO A 563 8.24 2.15 13.66
C PRO A 563 7.52 1.81 14.97
N GLU A 564 7.93 2.41 16.09
CA GLU A 564 7.30 2.24 17.41
C GLU A 564 5.83 2.73 17.39
N GLU A 565 5.58 3.92 16.85
CA GLU A 565 4.24 4.50 16.73
C GLU A 565 3.36 3.72 15.74
N ALA A 566 3.91 3.33 14.59
CA ALA A 566 3.21 2.50 13.62
C ALA A 566 2.84 1.13 14.20
N SER A 567 3.76 0.48 14.91
CA SER A 567 3.51 -0.79 15.59
C SER A 567 2.43 -0.66 16.66
N THR A 568 2.45 0.44 17.42
CA THR A 568 1.43 0.72 18.44
C THR A 568 0.06 0.96 17.81
N TYR A 569 0.01 1.66 16.68
CA TYR A 569 -1.23 1.84 15.93
C TYR A 569 -1.80 0.51 15.45
N PHE A 570 -0.98 -0.33 14.82
CA PHE A 570 -1.36 -1.68 14.39
C PHE A 570 -1.83 -2.56 15.55
N GLU A 571 -1.11 -2.56 16.66
CA GLU A 571 -1.50 -3.34 17.84
C GLU A 571 -2.86 -2.89 18.37
N ASN A 572 -3.09 -1.58 18.48
CA ASN A 572 -4.34 -1.02 18.96
C ASN A 572 -5.53 -1.41 18.07
N ILE A 573 -5.41 -1.24 16.75
CA ILE A 573 -6.50 -1.63 15.83
C ILE A 573 -6.67 -3.14 15.77
N GLY A 574 -5.58 -3.91 15.88
CA GLY A 574 -5.62 -5.37 15.88
C GLY A 574 -6.35 -5.94 17.09
N ARG A 575 -6.02 -5.45 18.30
CA ARG A 575 -6.72 -5.84 19.53
C ARG A 575 -8.20 -5.44 19.50
N GLN A 576 -8.50 -4.23 19.03
CA GLN A 576 -9.89 -3.79 18.84
C GLN A 576 -10.66 -4.70 17.87
N CYS A 577 -10.06 -5.10 16.75
CA CYS A 577 -10.68 -6.06 15.83
C CYS A 577 -11.00 -7.39 16.52
N LEU A 578 -10.05 -7.95 17.27
CA LEU A 578 -10.26 -9.22 17.97
C LEU A 578 -11.30 -9.13 19.10
N GLU A 579 -11.38 -7.99 19.79
CA GLU A 579 -12.44 -7.73 20.78
C GLU A 579 -13.82 -7.67 20.10
N MET A 580 -13.94 -6.89 19.03
CA MET A 580 -15.20 -6.79 18.28
C MET A 580 -15.59 -8.11 17.61
N ALA A 581 -14.63 -8.91 17.15
CA ALA A 581 -14.90 -10.24 16.61
C ALA A 581 -15.52 -11.17 17.66
N LYS A 582 -15.10 -11.09 18.93
CA LYS A 582 -15.75 -11.82 20.03
C LYS A 582 -17.18 -11.32 20.25
N GLU A 583 -17.38 -10.01 20.20
CA GLU A 583 -18.72 -9.43 20.34
C GLU A 583 -19.65 -9.74 19.16
N LEU A 584 -19.11 -10.02 17.98
CA LEU A 584 -19.85 -10.49 16.80
C LEU A 584 -20.26 -11.97 16.90
N GLU A 585 -19.77 -12.73 17.89
CA GLU A 585 -20.19 -14.12 18.08
C GLU A 585 -21.71 -14.23 18.32
N SER A 586 -22.29 -15.23 17.68
CA SER A 586 -23.71 -15.59 17.80
C SER A 586 -23.86 -17.10 17.85
N SER A 587 -24.91 -17.57 18.53
CA SER A 587 -25.37 -18.97 18.46
C SER A 587 -26.03 -19.32 17.11
N ASP A 588 -26.31 -18.31 16.29
CA ASP A 588 -27.04 -18.44 15.03
C ASP A 588 -26.16 -18.91 13.86
N SER A 589 -26.77 -19.67 12.96
CA SER A 589 -26.18 -20.13 11.69
C SER A 589 -26.11 -19.04 10.60
N ASP A 590 -26.05 -17.76 10.98
CA ASP A 590 -25.97 -16.65 10.02
C ASP A 590 -24.59 -16.63 9.34
N ARG A 591 -24.59 -17.04 8.08
CA ARG A 591 -23.37 -17.18 7.28
C ARG A 591 -22.68 -15.84 7.01
N GLU A 592 -23.43 -14.75 6.82
CA GLU A 592 -22.84 -13.43 6.57
C GLU A 592 -22.16 -12.90 7.84
N LEU A 593 -22.79 -13.08 9.01
CA LEU A 593 -22.19 -12.71 10.29
C LEU A 593 -20.96 -13.56 10.62
N VAL A 594 -21.01 -14.87 10.35
CA VAL A 594 -19.85 -15.77 10.53
C VAL A 594 -18.67 -15.35 9.66
N ALA A 595 -18.92 -15.07 8.37
CA ALA A 595 -17.89 -14.59 7.44
C ALA A 595 -17.33 -13.22 7.87
N THR A 596 -18.21 -12.29 8.29
CA THR A 596 -17.80 -10.96 8.77
C THR A 596 -16.89 -11.10 10.00
N ARG A 597 -17.26 -11.93 10.98
CA ARG A 597 -16.44 -12.19 12.17
C ARG A 597 -15.08 -12.79 11.80
N LEU A 598 -15.06 -13.74 10.86
CA LEU A 598 -13.83 -14.38 10.40
C LEU A 598 -12.89 -13.35 9.79
N ASP A 599 -13.35 -12.52 8.86
CA ASP A 599 -12.51 -11.51 8.20
C ASP A 599 -11.99 -10.46 9.17
N VAL A 600 -12.83 -10.01 10.11
CA VAL A 600 -12.39 -9.10 11.19
C VAL A 600 -11.32 -9.76 12.05
N SER A 601 -11.45 -11.07 12.32
CA SER A 601 -10.46 -11.82 13.10
C SER A 601 -9.13 -11.97 12.34
N VAL A 602 -9.19 -12.24 11.03
CA VAL A 602 -8.00 -12.32 10.16
C VAL A 602 -7.30 -10.96 10.11
N LEU A 603 -8.02 -9.88 9.81
CA LEU A 603 -7.45 -8.52 9.79
C LEU A 603 -6.88 -8.11 11.15
N GLY A 604 -7.52 -8.52 12.25
CA GLY A 604 -7.00 -8.28 13.61
C GLY A 604 -5.68 -8.99 13.89
N ASN A 605 -5.57 -10.27 13.53
CA ASN A 605 -4.33 -11.04 13.67
C ASN A 605 -3.24 -10.55 12.71
N MET A 606 -3.58 -10.16 11.48
CA MET A 606 -2.62 -9.55 10.55
C MET A 606 -2.06 -8.23 11.08
N ALA A 607 -2.90 -7.37 11.65
CA ALA A 607 -2.43 -6.14 12.27
C ALA A 607 -1.45 -6.43 13.40
N LEU A 608 -1.72 -7.43 14.24
CA LEU A 608 -0.80 -7.86 15.30
C LEU A 608 0.49 -8.45 14.73
N TYR A 609 0.40 -9.31 13.72
CA TYR A 609 1.58 -9.84 13.01
C TYR A 609 2.51 -8.71 12.56
N HIS A 610 1.99 -7.72 11.83
CA HIS A 610 2.79 -6.59 11.37
C HIS A 610 3.28 -5.71 12.53
N ALA A 611 2.49 -5.49 13.59
CA ALA A 611 2.95 -4.75 14.77
C ALA A 611 4.21 -5.36 15.39
N TYR A 612 4.22 -6.67 15.63
CA TYR A 612 5.36 -7.35 16.23
C TYR A 612 6.51 -7.52 15.24
N LYS A 613 6.23 -7.75 13.95
CA LYS A 613 7.25 -7.82 12.90
C LYS A 613 7.98 -6.50 12.68
N ILE A 614 7.28 -5.36 12.70
CA ILE A 614 7.89 -4.02 12.62
C ILE A 614 8.83 -3.78 13.81
N ARG A 615 8.38 -4.10 15.04
CA ARG A 615 9.25 -4.00 16.23
C ARG A 615 10.46 -4.91 16.12
N SER A 616 10.28 -6.14 15.63
CA SER A 616 11.38 -7.08 15.41
C SER A 616 12.40 -6.55 14.40
N ALA A 617 11.93 -5.98 13.29
CA ALA A 617 12.77 -5.38 12.25
C ALA A 617 13.52 -4.14 12.76
N GLU A 618 12.89 -3.30 13.59
CA GLU A 618 13.57 -2.17 14.24
C GLU A 618 14.69 -2.66 15.18
N GLN A 619 14.43 -3.68 16.00
CA GLN A 619 15.45 -4.27 16.87
C GLN A 619 16.59 -4.92 16.08
N LEU A 620 16.28 -5.59 14.98
CA LEU A 620 17.29 -6.14 14.06
C LEU A 620 18.12 -5.02 13.42
N SER A 621 17.49 -3.93 12.98
CA SER A 621 18.20 -2.76 12.44
C SER A 621 19.10 -2.12 13.47
N LEU A 622 18.66 -2.01 14.73
CA LEU A 622 19.46 -1.48 15.83
C LEU A 622 20.64 -2.40 16.14
N TYR A 623 20.44 -3.72 16.17
CA TYR A 623 21.52 -4.69 16.25
C TYR A 623 22.53 -4.50 15.11
N TYR A 624 22.07 -4.31 13.87
CA TYR A 624 22.97 -4.10 12.76
C TYR A 624 23.81 -2.82 12.89
N LEU A 625 23.28 -1.77 13.51
CA LEU A 625 24.00 -0.52 13.74
C LEU A 625 24.91 -0.54 14.98
N THR A 626 24.51 -1.21 16.06
CA THR A 626 25.19 -1.14 17.37
C THR A 626 25.96 -2.41 17.73
N LYS A 627 25.67 -3.53 17.08
CA LYS A 627 26.13 -4.89 17.42
C LYS A 627 25.71 -5.35 18.83
N ASP A 628 24.63 -4.79 19.36
CA ASP A 628 24.11 -5.13 20.69
C ASP A 628 23.27 -6.43 20.65
N LEU A 629 23.75 -7.49 21.31
CA LEU A 629 23.10 -8.80 21.34
C LEU A 629 21.72 -8.75 21.98
N ALA A 630 21.49 -7.84 22.93
CA ALA A 630 20.19 -7.67 23.56
C ALA A 630 19.11 -7.32 22.53
N ALA A 631 19.41 -6.42 21.60
CA ALA A 631 18.50 -6.06 20.51
C ALA A 631 18.21 -7.25 19.58
N LEU A 632 19.24 -8.05 19.24
CA LEU A 632 19.04 -9.25 18.41
C LEU A 632 18.17 -10.31 19.11
N LYS A 633 18.40 -10.57 20.40
CA LYS A 633 17.56 -11.50 21.18
C LYS A 633 16.13 -10.98 21.33
N GLN A 634 15.95 -9.66 21.47
CA GLN A 634 14.63 -9.04 21.47
C GLN A 634 13.92 -9.17 20.11
N ALA A 635 14.64 -8.98 19.00
CA ALA A 635 14.11 -9.23 17.67
C ALA A 635 13.60 -10.68 17.53
N ALA A 636 14.37 -11.66 18.02
CA ALA A 636 14.00 -13.07 18.00
C ALA A 636 12.78 -13.41 18.87
N ALA A 637 12.60 -12.75 20.02
CA ALA A 637 11.40 -12.92 20.83
C ALA A 637 10.16 -12.32 20.11
N LEU A 638 10.31 -11.11 19.57
CA LEU A 638 9.22 -10.42 18.87
C LEU A 638 8.77 -11.15 17.59
N ILE A 639 9.69 -11.77 16.85
CA ILE A 639 9.30 -12.50 15.63
C ILE A 639 8.50 -13.76 15.95
N ARG A 640 8.83 -14.47 17.03
CA ARG A 640 8.06 -15.64 17.48
C ARG A 640 6.63 -15.25 17.87
N GLU A 641 6.48 -14.12 18.56
CA GLU A 641 5.16 -13.56 18.86
C GLU A 641 4.41 -13.18 17.59
N ALA A 642 5.06 -12.50 16.64
CA ALA A 642 4.46 -12.19 15.33
C ALA A 642 3.96 -13.47 14.64
N ASN A 643 4.82 -14.47 14.52
CA ASN A 643 4.53 -15.74 13.84
C ASN A 643 3.33 -16.47 14.44
N SER A 644 3.11 -16.37 15.76
CA SER A 644 1.92 -16.93 16.41
C SER A 644 0.60 -16.36 15.85
N PHE A 645 0.57 -15.06 15.53
CA PHE A 645 -0.61 -14.41 14.94
C PHE A 645 -0.81 -14.83 13.47
N TRP A 646 0.27 -15.07 12.72
CA TRP A 646 0.15 -15.60 11.36
C TRP A 646 -0.42 -17.03 11.35
N HIS A 647 0.04 -17.87 12.28
CA HIS A 647 -0.53 -19.21 12.46
C HIS A 647 -2.02 -19.16 12.81
N GLU A 648 -2.46 -18.15 13.58
CA GLU A 648 -3.88 -17.95 13.85
C GLU A 648 -4.67 -17.54 12.59
N CYS A 649 -4.11 -16.68 11.72
CA CYS A 649 -4.70 -16.40 10.41
C CYS A 649 -4.89 -17.70 9.60
N VAL A 650 -3.87 -18.56 9.55
CA VAL A 650 -3.96 -19.86 8.88
C VAL A 650 -5.05 -20.74 9.49
N ARG A 651 -5.11 -20.84 10.82
CA ARG A 651 -6.12 -21.63 11.53
C ARG A 651 -7.55 -21.16 11.25
N LEU A 652 -7.76 -19.85 11.10
CA LEU A 652 -9.06 -19.25 10.82
C LEU A 652 -9.50 -19.45 9.37
N THR A 653 -8.55 -19.42 8.44
CA THR A 653 -8.83 -19.39 6.99
C THR A 653 -8.86 -20.78 6.35
N ASP A 654 -8.11 -21.75 6.90
CA ASP A 654 -8.05 -23.11 6.38
C ASP A 654 -9.42 -23.81 6.44
N GLY A 655 -9.90 -24.25 5.29
CA GLY A 655 -11.23 -24.85 5.13
C GLY A 655 -12.39 -23.85 4.99
N PHE A 656 -12.14 -22.54 5.16
CA PHE A 656 -13.12 -21.49 4.86
C PHE A 656 -12.88 -20.88 3.47
N TYR A 657 -11.63 -20.49 3.20
CA TYR A 657 -11.21 -20.00 1.89
C TYR A 657 -10.69 -21.14 1.01
N TYR A 658 -10.77 -20.95 -0.31
CA TYR A 658 -10.27 -21.91 -1.28
C TYR A 658 -8.72 -21.89 -1.31
N ASP A 659 -8.10 -23.07 -1.31
CA ASP A 659 -6.64 -23.19 -1.22
C ASP A 659 -5.89 -22.60 -2.42
N HIS A 660 -6.52 -22.58 -3.59
CA HIS A 660 -5.91 -22.11 -4.85
C HIS A 660 -6.55 -20.81 -5.34
N MET A 661 -6.86 -19.89 -4.43
CA MET A 661 -7.40 -18.58 -4.82
C MET A 661 -6.45 -17.88 -5.79
N VAL A 662 -7.02 -17.40 -6.89
CA VAL A 662 -6.32 -16.60 -7.89
C VAL A 662 -7.05 -15.28 -8.06
N THR A 663 -6.45 -14.23 -7.54
CA THR A 663 -7.01 -12.87 -7.52
C THR A 663 -6.02 -11.85 -8.09
N GLY A 664 -5.06 -12.28 -8.90
CA GLY A 664 -4.04 -11.38 -9.46
C GLY A 664 -3.02 -12.04 -10.40
N PRO A 665 -2.16 -11.21 -11.03
CA PRO A 665 -1.12 -11.66 -11.96
C PRO A 665 -0.11 -12.63 -11.35
N ILE A 666 0.25 -12.41 -10.10
CA ILE A 666 1.11 -13.27 -9.30
C ILE A 666 0.59 -13.25 -7.85
N ASP A 667 1.27 -13.98 -6.98
CA ASP A 667 0.99 -14.08 -5.56
C ASP A 667 -0.40 -14.70 -5.32
N SER A 668 -0.63 -15.92 -5.86
CA SER A 668 -1.83 -16.72 -5.57
C SER A 668 -1.67 -17.67 -4.39
N GLY A 669 -2.80 -18.21 -3.93
CA GLY A 669 -2.87 -19.29 -2.97
C GLY A 669 -3.57 -18.83 -1.70
N HIS A 670 -3.01 -19.23 -0.57
CA HIS A 670 -3.60 -19.11 0.75
C HIS A 670 -2.55 -18.66 1.77
N TRP A 671 -2.98 -18.12 2.92
CA TRP A 671 -2.08 -17.74 4.04
C TRP A 671 -1.10 -18.84 4.47
N LYS A 672 -1.50 -20.11 4.30
CA LYS A 672 -0.69 -21.28 4.70
C LYS A 672 0.48 -21.53 3.76
N ASP A 673 0.40 -21.06 2.53
CA ASP A 673 1.49 -21.19 1.54
C ASP A 673 2.68 -20.31 1.94
N LYS A 674 2.45 -19.29 2.78
CA LYS A 674 3.47 -18.35 3.25
C LYS A 674 4.25 -18.84 4.48
N LEU A 675 3.84 -19.95 5.11
CA LEU A 675 4.46 -20.47 6.33
C LEU A 675 5.96 -20.72 6.20
N VAL A 676 6.45 -20.99 4.99
CA VAL A 676 7.89 -21.21 4.78
C VAL A 676 8.73 -19.93 5.01
N LEU A 677 8.18 -18.74 4.74
CA LEU A 677 8.85 -17.46 5.04
C LEU A 677 8.85 -17.18 6.55
N ILE A 678 7.73 -17.47 7.21
CA ILE A 678 7.55 -17.38 8.67
C ILE A 678 8.61 -18.22 9.40
N ASP A 679 8.81 -19.45 8.92
CA ASP A 679 9.82 -20.40 9.38
C ASP A 679 11.26 -19.93 9.16
N ASP A 680 11.52 -19.26 8.04
CA ASP A 680 12.86 -18.79 7.69
C ASP A 680 13.30 -17.61 8.56
N ASP A 681 12.38 -16.73 8.96
CA ASP A 681 12.65 -15.60 9.87
C ASP A 681 13.20 -16.05 11.22
N GLU A 682 12.57 -17.05 11.86
CA GLU A 682 13.05 -17.59 13.14
C GLU A 682 14.42 -18.24 13.00
N LYS A 683 14.59 -19.07 11.96
CA LYS A 683 15.86 -19.77 11.69
C LYS A 683 17.00 -18.79 11.42
N ARG A 684 16.71 -17.68 10.72
CA ARG A 684 17.66 -16.60 10.45
C ARG A 684 18.14 -15.93 11.74
N LEU A 685 17.23 -15.52 12.61
CA LEU A 685 17.60 -14.85 13.87
C LEU A 685 18.34 -15.78 14.84
N GLU A 686 17.94 -17.04 14.92
CA GLU A 686 18.67 -18.04 15.71
C GLU A 686 20.10 -18.24 15.20
N GLU A 687 20.30 -18.19 13.88
CA GLU A 687 21.62 -18.32 13.30
C GLU A 687 22.49 -17.08 13.52
N LEU A 688 21.91 -15.88 13.46
CA LEU A 688 22.61 -14.64 13.82
C LEU A 688 23.04 -14.64 15.30
N ILE A 689 22.19 -15.14 16.21
CA ILE A 689 22.54 -15.27 17.64
C ILE A 689 23.72 -16.23 17.80
N ARG A 690 23.67 -17.41 17.17
CA ARG A 690 24.78 -18.38 17.19
C ARG A 690 26.08 -17.77 16.63
N LEU A 691 25.99 -17.07 15.50
CA LEU A 691 27.14 -16.40 14.89
C LEU A 691 27.72 -15.32 15.83
N TYR A 692 26.87 -14.57 16.53
CA TYR A 692 27.32 -13.59 17.51
C TYR A 692 28.04 -14.25 18.68
N GLU A 693 27.44 -15.26 19.30
CA GLU A 693 28.01 -16.00 20.43
C GLU A 693 29.36 -16.63 20.04
N GLU A 694 29.43 -17.22 18.85
CA GLU A 694 30.64 -17.83 18.31
C GLU A 694 31.70 -16.79 17.92
N CYS A 695 31.38 -15.67 17.27
CA CYS A 695 32.38 -14.87 16.54
C CYS A 695 32.43 -13.36 16.85
N ALA A 696 31.40 -12.75 17.45
CA ALA A 696 31.38 -11.30 17.76
C ALA A 696 32.54 -10.89 18.68
N PRO A 697 33.03 -9.63 18.64
CA PRO A 697 32.39 -8.37 18.17
C PRO A 697 32.50 -7.98 16.67
N PHE A 698 33.08 -8.80 15.80
CA PHE A 698 33.22 -8.51 14.37
C PHE A 698 33.99 -7.21 14.06
N ASP A 699 35.12 -6.94 14.73
CA ASP A 699 35.89 -5.70 14.48
C ASP A 699 36.37 -5.61 13.02
N TYR A 700 36.89 -6.72 12.51
CA TYR A 700 37.18 -6.95 11.10
C TYR A 700 36.65 -8.33 10.71
N ALA A 701 35.57 -8.37 9.93
CA ALA A 701 34.92 -9.61 9.53
C ALA A 701 34.84 -9.69 8.00
N PHE A 702 35.25 -10.82 7.43
CA PHE A 702 35.32 -11.06 5.99
C PHE A 702 34.51 -12.29 5.63
N ASP A 703 33.57 -12.13 4.71
CA ASP A 703 32.74 -13.19 4.13
C ASP A 703 33.35 -13.59 2.79
N PHE A 704 33.89 -14.79 2.72
CA PHE A 704 34.57 -15.28 1.53
C PHE A 704 33.56 -16.03 0.66
N GLY A 705 33.25 -15.48 -0.50
CA GLY A 705 32.24 -16.07 -1.37
C GLY A 705 32.43 -15.70 -2.84
N GLY A 706 31.85 -16.50 -3.74
CA GLY A 706 31.88 -16.18 -5.16
C GLY A 706 31.02 -14.96 -5.49
N LYS A 707 31.36 -14.25 -6.58
CA LYS A 707 30.43 -13.23 -7.09
C LYS A 707 29.10 -13.90 -7.48
N PRO A 708 27.95 -13.36 -7.05
CA PRO A 708 26.67 -13.90 -7.47
C PRO A 708 26.57 -13.80 -9.00
N GLU A 709 26.09 -14.87 -9.63
CA GLU A 709 25.74 -14.80 -11.05
C GLU A 709 24.62 -13.77 -11.20
N ARG A 710 24.86 -12.72 -12.00
CA ARG A 710 23.82 -11.73 -12.30
C ARG A 710 22.65 -12.46 -12.95
N ARG A 711 21.48 -12.45 -12.31
CA ARG A 711 20.23 -12.88 -12.93
C ARG A 711 20.07 -12.14 -14.27
N THR A 712 19.99 -12.89 -15.37
CA THR A 712 19.95 -12.28 -16.69
C THR A 712 18.64 -11.50 -16.91
N ARG A 713 18.77 -10.17 -17.06
CA ARG A 713 17.90 -9.26 -17.83
C ARG A 713 16.47 -8.92 -17.34
N ARG A 714 15.92 -9.45 -16.24
CA ARG A 714 14.48 -9.27 -15.91
C ARG A 714 14.11 -8.80 -14.50
N GLU A 715 14.99 -8.01 -13.88
CA GLU A 715 14.69 -7.28 -12.64
C GLU A 715 15.00 -5.77 -12.79
N ASN A 716 14.66 -5.17 -13.94
CA ASN A 716 14.60 -3.71 -14.12
C ASN A 716 13.45 -3.07 -13.34
N MET A 717 13.11 -3.58 -12.15
CA MET A 717 12.26 -2.87 -11.22
C MET A 717 13.16 -2.07 -10.28
N ILE A 718 12.73 -0.86 -9.95
CA ILE A 718 13.41 0.12 -9.09
C ILE A 718 13.74 -0.44 -7.67
N PHE A 719 13.39 -1.70 -7.40
CA PHE A 719 13.30 -2.31 -6.07
C PHE A 719 13.99 -3.68 -5.91
N SER A 720 14.74 -4.20 -6.90
CA SER A 720 15.43 -5.48 -6.69
C SER A 720 16.61 -5.31 -5.73
N ILE A 721 16.40 -5.73 -4.49
CA ILE A 721 17.42 -5.82 -3.43
C ILE A 721 18.04 -7.23 -3.33
N HIS A 722 17.71 -8.15 -4.25
CA HIS A 722 18.22 -9.54 -4.20
C HIS A 722 19.74 -9.63 -4.20
N ASP A 723 20.43 -8.69 -4.87
CA ASP A 723 21.89 -8.61 -4.89
C ASP A 723 22.48 -8.29 -3.50
N ASN A 724 21.72 -7.86 -2.49
CA ASN A 724 22.25 -7.48 -1.17
C ASN A 724 22.39 -8.64 -0.17
N TYR A 725 21.95 -9.85 -0.51
CA TYR A 725 21.81 -10.95 0.46
C TYR A 725 22.86 -12.07 0.33
N HIS A 726 23.89 -11.88 -0.51
CA HIS A 726 24.96 -12.85 -0.68
C HIS A 726 26.15 -12.62 0.26
N VAL A 727 26.17 -11.48 0.98
CA VAL A 727 27.18 -11.17 2.00
C VAL A 727 26.49 -11.06 3.34
N GLU A 728 27.03 -11.74 4.35
CA GLU A 728 26.51 -11.69 5.71
C GLU A 728 26.63 -10.28 6.31
N LYS A 729 25.58 -9.81 6.99
CA LYS A 729 25.60 -8.46 7.58
C LYS A 729 26.69 -8.40 8.66
N HIS A 730 27.38 -7.26 8.76
CA HIS A 730 28.64 -7.03 9.51
C HIS A 730 29.93 -7.58 8.87
N PHE A 731 29.83 -8.34 7.79
CA PHE A 731 31.00 -8.85 7.08
C PHE A 731 31.27 -8.04 5.81
N ILE A 732 32.53 -8.02 5.39
CA ILE A 732 32.99 -7.46 4.12
C ILE A 732 33.11 -8.61 3.12
N GLY A 733 32.41 -8.53 2.00
CA GLY A 733 32.48 -9.54 0.94
C GLY A 733 33.87 -9.62 0.30
N VAL A 734 34.41 -10.82 0.19
CA VAL A 734 35.71 -11.13 -0.42
C VAL A 734 35.55 -12.22 -1.46
N ASP A 735 35.63 -11.82 -2.73
CA ASP A 735 35.51 -12.73 -3.86
C ASP A 735 36.86 -13.16 -4.44
N GLU A 736 36.81 -13.95 -5.52
CA GLU A 736 38.01 -14.46 -6.19
C GLU A 736 38.85 -13.40 -6.90
N VAL A 737 38.33 -12.16 -7.06
CA VAL A 737 39.02 -11.02 -7.67
C VAL A 737 39.40 -9.91 -6.67
N SER A 738 39.01 -10.01 -5.40
CA SER A 738 39.39 -9.10 -4.30
C SER A 738 40.89 -9.11 -4.01
N ARG A 739 41.70 -8.56 -4.91
CA ARG A 739 43.16 -8.41 -4.75
C ARG A 739 43.48 -7.36 -3.68
N TYR A 740 44.60 -7.58 -2.98
CA TYR A 740 45.07 -6.65 -1.97
C TYR A 740 45.19 -5.23 -2.53
N ASN A 741 44.53 -4.29 -1.86
CA ASN A 741 44.55 -2.88 -2.19
C ASN A 741 44.91 -2.06 -0.93
N PRO A 742 46.01 -1.28 -0.93
CA PRO A 742 46.42 -0.46 0.20
C PRO A 742 45.38 0.59 0.65
N ILE A 743 44.43 0.97 -0.22
CA ILE A 743 43.37 1.92 0.11
C ILE A 743 42.28 1.24 0.93
N THR A 744 41.88 0.02 0.55
CA THR A 744 40.88 -0.75 1.30
C THR A 744 41.49 -1.48 2.48
N GLY A 745 42.81 -1.70 2.47
CA GLY A 745 43.57 -2.33 3.55
C GLY A 745 43.44 -3.85 3.61
N PHE A 746 42.87 -4.51 2.61
CA PHE A 746 42.77 -5.98 2.59
C PHE A 746 42.77 -6.56 1.17
N GLY A 747 42.98 -7.87 1.05
CA GLY A 747 42.74 -8.65 -0.17
C GLY A 747 43.75 -9.79 -0.41
N TRP A 748 43.50 -10.55 -1.47
CA TRP A 748 44.36 -11.65 -1.94
C TRP A 748 45.66 -11.13 -2.54
N THR A 749 46.79 -11.80 -2.28
CA THR A 749 48.04 -11.51 -2.97
C THR A 749 47.94 -11.84 -4.47
N THR A 750 48.73 -11.17 -5.31
CA THR A 750 48.69 -11.35 -6.78
C THR A 750 49.01 -12.76 -7.25
N SER A 751 49.74 -13.54 -6.45
CA SER A 751 50.05 -14.94 -6.71
C SER A 751 48.90 -15.90 -6.35
N THR A 752 47.91 -15.45 -5.57
CA THR A 752 46.81 -16.30 -5.10
C THR A 752 45.79 -16.52 -6.20
N ARG A 753 45.49 -17.78 -6.47
CA ARG A 753 44.41 -18.20 -7.38
C ARG A 753 43.35 -18.90 -6.55
N VAL A 754 42.20 -18.28 -6.42
CA VAL A 754 41.03 -18.82 -5.72
C VAL A 754 39.86 -18.89 -6.68
N VAL A 755 38.90 -19.75 -6.36
CA VAL A 755 37.64 -19.89 -7.08
C VAL A 755 36.52 -19.66 -6.07
N GLY A 756 35.58 -18.78 -6.39
CA GLY A 756 34.36 -18.59 -5.63
C GLY A 756 33.36 -19.72 -5.88
N ALA A 757 32.67 -20.16 -4.83
CA ALA A 757 31.55 -21.08 -4.98
C ALA A 757 30.35 -20.40 -5.67
N THR A 758 29.52 -21.18 -6.36
CA THR A 758 28.26 -20.67 -6.93
C THR A 758 27.22 -20.56 -5.82
N HIS A 759 26.60 -19.39 -5.70
CA HIS A 759 25.59 -19.13 -4.67
C HIS A 759 24.21 -19.67 -5.07
N PRO A 760 23.48 -20.41 -4.21
CA PRO A 760 22.10 -20.80 -4.49
C PRO A 760 21.17 -19.58 -4.43
N HIS A 761 20.19 -19.49 -5.32
CA HIS A 761 19.19 -18.42 -5.24
C HIS A 761 18.36 -18.56 -3.97
N ILE A 762 18.26 -17.47 -3.21
CA ILE A 762 17.48 -17.42 -1.97
C ILE A 762 16.06 -16.92 -2.22
N ARG A 763 15.13 -17.41 -1.41
CA ARG A 763 13.78 -16.88 -1.28
C ARG A 763 13.78 -15.77 -0.24
N ILE A 764 13.29 -14.59 -0.60
CA ILE A 764 13.21 -13.43 0.30
C ILE A 764 11.83 -12.80 0.37
N SER A 765 10.96 -13.03 -0.61
CA SER A 765 9.66 -12.37 -0.69
C SER A 765 8.52 -13.34 -0.98
N ASP A 766 7.28 -12.92 -0.72
CA ASP A 766 6.07 -13.67 -1.03
C ASP A 766 5.94 -14.02 -2.52
N ARG A 767 6.55 -13.22 -3.40
CA ARG A 767 6.58 -13.43 -4.85
C ARG A 767 7.47 -14.59 -5.29
N ASP A 768 8.45 -14.94 -4.47
CA ASP A 768 9.34 -16.08 -4.69
C ASP A 768 8.64 -17.42 -4.44
N LEU A 769 7.44 -17.39 -3.85
CA LEU A 769 6.61 -18.57 -3.56
C LEU A 769 5.62 -18.92 -4.66
N ASP A 770 5.30 -17.98 -5.56
CA ASP A 770 4.38 -18.26 -6.66
C ASP A 770 5.12 -18.97 -7.80
N ASP A 771 4.84 -20.26 -7.97
CA ASP A 771 5.40 -21.10 -9.04
C ASP A 771 4.83 -20.75 -10.43
N ARG A 772 3.76 -19.94 -10.49
CA ARG A 772 3.05 -19.57 -11.72
C ARG A 772 3.03 -18.06 -11.93
N ARG A 773 3.84 -17.59 -12.88
CA ARG A 773 3.73 -16.21 -13.37
C ARG A 773 2.66 -16.09 -14.45
N ARG A 774 1.40 -15.86 -14.05
CA ARG A 774 0.26 -15.73 -14.98
C ARG A 774 0.38 -14.53 -15.92
N ASP A 775 1.14 -13.50 -15.55
CA ASP A 775 1.46 -12.35 -16.41
C ASP A 775 2.42 -12.67 -17.56
N THR A 776 3.08 -13.83 -17.53
CA THR A 776 3.99 -14.29 -18.59
C THR A 776 3.61 -15.65 -19.18
N GLY A 777 2.59 -16.32 -18.61
CA GLY A 777 2.24 -17.70 -18.97
C GLY A 777 3.35 -18.73 -18.70
N ARG A 778 4.35 -18.40 -17.86
CA ARG A 778 5.50 -19.26 -17.55
C ARG A 778 5.41 -19.83 -16.13
N VAL A 779 5.74 -21.11 -16.01
CA VAL A 779 6.03 -21.76 -14.72
C VAL A 779 7.48 -21.46 -14.37
N PHE A 780 7.71 -20.95 -13.16
CA PHE A 780 9.05 -20.64 -12.68
C PHE A 780 9.55 -21.80 -11.81
N ASN A 781 10.44 -22.62 -12.35
CA ASN A 781 11.03 -23.78 -11.65
C ASN A 781 12.45 -23.45 -11.15
N GLU A 782 12.61 -22.38 -10.36
CA GLU A 782 13.84 -22.15 -9.60
C GLU A 782 13.65 -22.73 -8.19
N CYS A 783 14.48 -23.71 -7.81
CA CYS A 783 14.50 -24.20 -6.43
C CYS A 783 15.18 -23.17 -5.53
N LEU A 784 14.40 -22.22 -5.00
CA LEU A 784 14.89 -21.20 -4.07
C LEU A 784 15.08 -21.78 -2.67
N VAL A 785 16.23 -21.51 -2.06
CA VAL A 785 16.54 -21.95 -0.69
C VAL A 785 16.15 -20.88 0.33
N GLY A 786 15.87 -21.29 1.57
CA GLY A 786 15.55 -20.33 2.65
C GLY A 786 16.76 -19.49 3.03
N PHE A 787 16.55 -18.19 3.29
CA PHE A 787 17.61 -17.29 3.74
C PHE A 787 17.92 -17.52 5.22
N ARG A 788 19.04 -18.20 5.51
CA ARG A 788 19.47 -18.49 6.88
C ARG A 788 20.76 -17.76 7.25
N ASN A 789 21.86 -18.07 6.58
CA ASN A 789 23.14 -17.42 6.81
C ASN A 789 23.94 -17.44 5.51
N ALA A 790 24.27 -16.25 5.00
CA ALA A 790 25.02 -16.12 3.76
C ALA A 790 26.43 -16.73 3.91
N LEU A 791 27.08 -16.48 5.07
CA LEU A 791 28.42 -16.93 5.40
C LEU A 791 28.61 -18.44 5.34
N TYR A 792 27.57 -19.23 5.63
CA TYR A 792 27.70 -20.70 5.68
C TYR A 792 27.30 -21.38 4.37
N ASN A 793 26.66 -20.64 3.47
CA ASN A 793 26.28 -21.13 2.16
C ASN A 793 27.29 -20.72 1.08
N ASP A 794 28.29 -19.90 1.44
CA ASP A 794 29.33 -19.42 0.54
C ASP A 794 30.74 -19.78 1.04
N TYR A 795 31.67 -19.83 0.09
CA TYR A 795 33.09 -20.06 0.33
C TYR A 795 33.92 -19.74 -0.91
N VAL A 796 35.21 -19.46 -0.69
CA VAL A 796 36.24 -19.54 -1.74
C VAL A 796 37.14 -20.73 -1.48
N TRP A 797 37.68 -21.32 -2.55
CA TRP A 797 38.55 -22.48 -2.45
C TRP A 797 39.69 -22.44 -3.45
N SER A 798 40.73 -23.24 -3.20
CA SER A 798 41.83 -23.45 -4.15
C SER A 798 42.54 -24.78 -3.93
N ASN A 799 43.18 -25.27 -4.99
CA ASN A 799 44.13 -26.39 -4.97
C ASN A 799 45.60 -25.92 -4.92
N ALA A 800 45.85 -24.60 -4.93
CA ALA A 800 47.17 -23.99 -4.82
C ALA A 800 47.25 -23.16 -3.53
N PRO A 801 48.44 -23.00 -2.93
CA PRO A 801 48.59 -22.13 -1.76
C PRO A 801 48.12 -20.70 -2.03
N GLY A 802 47.43 -20.10 -1.06
CA GLY A 802 46.93 -18.74 -1.13
C GLY A 802 47.30 -17.92 0.10
N SER A 803 47.40 -16.61 -0.07
CA SER A 803 47.63 -15.66 1.02
C SER A 803 46.66 -14.49 0.96
N PHE A 804 46.00 -14.20 2.08
CA PHE A 804 45.13 -13.04 2.29
C PHE A 804 45.78 -12.07 3.27
N LEU A 805 45.76 -10.78 2.95
CA LEU A 805 46.36 -9.73 3.76
C LEU A 805 45.27 -8.82 4.34
N VAL A 806 45.47 -8.39 5.59
CA VAL A 806 44.66 -7.36 6.25
C VAL A 806 45.60 -6.40 6.96
N ASP A 807 45.55 -5.12 6.63
CA ASP A 807 46.26 -4.06 7.32
C ASP A 807 45.52 -3.75 8.63
N LEU A 808 46.23 -3.89 9.76
CA LEU A 808 45.68 -3.78 11.11
C LEU A 808 46.68 -3.06 12.01
N PRO A 809 46.25 -2.26 13.00
CA PRO A 809 47.16 -1.72 14.01
C PRO A 809 47.95 -2.81 14.74
N ASP A 810 49.13 -2.47 15.25
CA ASP A 810 49.88 -3.38 16.12
C ASP A 810 49.10 -3.67 17.41
N GLY A 811 49.08 -4.93 17.81
CA GLY A 811 48.34 -5.37 18.99
C GLY A 811 48.02 -6.85 19.02
N VAL A 812 47.34 -7.27 20.08
CA VAL A 812 46.86 -8.65 20.26
C VAL A 812 45.41 -8.72 19.79
N TYR A 813 45.10 -9.77 19.04
CA TYR A 813 43.80 -10.04 18.45
C TYR A 813 43.39 -11.50 18.69
N GLU A 814 42.09 -11.76 18.75
CA GLU A 814 41.52 -13.09 18.54
C GLU A 814 41.14 -13.22 17.07
N ALA A 815 41.79 -14.14 16.35
CA ALA A 815 41.43 -14.48 14.98
C ALA A 815 40.60 -15.77 14.96
N THR A 816 39.46 -15.72 14.28
CA THR A 816 38.51 -16.82 14.10
C THR A 816 38.43 -17.18 12.61
N ILE A 817 38.84 -18.40 12.26
CA ILE A 817 38.64 -18.97 10.92
C ILE A 817 37.35 -19.78 10.92
N ILE A 818 36.51 -19.54 9.91
CA ILE A 818 35.25 -20.24 9.66
C ILE A 818 35.36 -20.99 8.34
N ALA A 819 35.15 -22.30 8.39
CA ALA A 819 35.12 -23.18 7.23
C ALA A 819 33.82 -24.02 7.30
N ALA A 820 32.79 -23.57 6.59
CA ALA A 820 31.50 -24.25 6.51
C ALA A 820 31.37 -24.96 5.17
N ASN A 821 31.24 -26.29 5.16
CA ASN A 821 31.06 -27.08 3.94
C ASN A 821 29.55 -27.37 3.74
N PRO A 822 28.85 -26.69 2.80
CA PRO A 822 27.41 -26.87 2.58
C PRO A 822 26.96 -28.31 2.32
N GLU A 823 25.71 -28.62 2.66
CA GLU A 823 25.09 -29.94 2.40
C GLU A 823 24.83 -30.22 0.91
N ASN A 824 24.90 -29.23 0.02
CA ASN A 824 24.75 -29.42 -1.42
C ASN A 824 26.09 -29.73 -2.13
N ASN A 825 27.23 -29.63 -1.44
CA ASN A 825 28.53 -29.99 -2.00
C ASN A 825 28.66 -31.49 -2.30
N THR A 826 29.59 -31.85 -3.18
CA THR A 826 29.78 -33.22 -3.67
C THR A 826 30.90 -34.00 -2.96
N SER A 827 31.73 -33.33 -2.14
CA SER A 827 32.87 -33.96 -1.46
C SER A 827 33.27 -33.25 -0.16
N ASP A 828 34.07 -33.95 0.65
CA ASP A 828 34.79 -33.37 1.79
C ASP A 828 35.96 -32.51 1.30
N TYR A 829 36.36 -31.50 2.08
CA TYR A 829 37.52 -30.66 1.80
C TYR A 829 38.69 -30.97 2.76
N GLY A 830 39.91 -30.78 2.27
CA GLY A 830 41.14 -31.08 3.00
C GLY A 830 41.71 -32.49 2.77
N PRO A 831 42.75 -32.91 3.53
CA PRO A 831 43.38 -32.18 4.63
C PRO A 831 43.87 -30.79 4.23
N MET A 832 43.45 -29.76 4.98
CA MET A 832 43.83 -28.37 4.77
C MET A 832 44.51 -27.78 6.00
N TYR A 833 45.28 -26.74 5.75
CA TYR A 833 46.14 -26.09 6.70
C TYR A 833 45.97 -24.57 6.59
N ALA A 834 46.12 -23.90 7.71
CA ALA A 834 46.02 -22.45 7.80
C ALA A 834 46.99 -21.93 8.85
N GLN A 835 47.68 -20.82 8.57
CA GLN A 835 48.48 -20.11 9.55
C GLN A 835 48.24 -18.60 9.45
N ILE A 836 48.37 -17.90 10.58
CA ILE A 836 48.36 -16.44 10.64
C ILE A 836 49.70 -15.98 11.19
N ASN A 837 50.39 -15.10 10.45
CA ASN A 837 51.71 -14.57 10.82
C ASN A 837 52.74 -15.67 11.21
N GLY A 838 52.65 -16.85 10.60
CA GLY A 838 53.51 -18.01 10.87
C GLY A 838 53.07 -18.90 12.04
N GLN A 839 52.01 -18.56 12.76
CA GLN A 839 51.40 -19.40 13.79
C GLN A 839 50.34 -20.32 13.16
N LEU A 840 50.48 -21.64 13.34
CA LEU A 840 49.56 -22.64 12.77
C LEU A 840 48.19 -22.62 13.49
N LEU A 841 47.12 -22.47 12.71
CA LEU A 841 45.72 -22.49 13.18
C LEU A 841 45.03 -23.81 12.87
N LEU A 842 45.20 -24.33 11.65
CA LEU A 842 44.65 -25.61 11.19
C LEU A 842 45.80 -26.53 10.78
N ASP A 843 45.76 -27.76 11.26
CA ASP A 843 46.77 -28.78 11.01
C ASP A 843 46.13 -30.05 10.43
N GLY A 844 46.20 -30.22 9.10
CA GLY A 844 45.71 -31.42 8.42
C GLY A 844 44.21 -31.67 8.58
N VAL A 845 43.39 -30.62 8.62
CA VAL A 845 41.97 -30.75 8.96
C VAL A 845 41.14 -31.14 7.73
N VAL A 846 40.24 -32.11 7.90
CA VAL A 846 39.21 -32.47 6.92
C VAL A 846 37.88 -31.90 7.40
N VAL A 847 37.17 -31.17 6.54
CA VAL A 847 35.81 -30.69 6.83
C VAL A 847 34.81 -31.49 6.01
N PRO A 848 34.07 -32.42 6.64
CA PRO A 848 33.10 -33.24 5.92
C PRO A 848 31.97 -32.40 5.35
N LYS A 849 31.33 -32.91 4.30
CA LYS A 849 30.09 -32.35 3.76
C LYS A 849 29.04 -32.12 4.87
N GLY A 850 28.38 -30.97 4.85
CA GLY A 850 27.35 -30.59 5.83
C GLY A 850 27.90 -30.25 7.22
N LYS A 851 29.22 -30.09 7.38
CA LYS A 851 29.84 -29.74 8.65
C LYS A 851 30.49 -28.36 8.57
N LYS A 852 30.48 -27.67 9.72
CA LYS A 852 31.22 -26.42 9.93
C LYS A 852 32.36 -26.62 10.91
N LEU A 853 33.43 -25.89 10.69
CA LEU A 853 34.58 -25.76 11.58
C LEU A 853 34.79 -24.29 11.91
N VAL A 854 34.87 -23.97 13.20
CA VAL A 854 35.17 -22.63 13.71
C VAL A 854 36.37 -22.76 14.64
N VAL A 855 37.48 -22.11 14.30
CA VAL A 855 38.74 -22.18 15.07
C VAL A 855 39.20 -20.79 15.46
N LYS A 856 39.34 -20.58 16.77
CA LYS A 856 39.83 -19.33 17.37
C LYS A 856 41.26 -19.45 17.85
N ARG A 857 42.09 -18.44 17.61
CA ARG A 857 43.43 -18.31 18.18
C ARG A 857 43.74 -16.86 18.52
N GLU A 858 44.45 -16.67 19.62
CA GLU A 858 45.16 -15.43 19.89
C GLU A 858 46.32 -15.28 18.90
N VAL A 859 46.43 -14.10 18.30
CA VAL A 859 47.47 -13.73 17.34
C VAL A 859 48.00 -12.33 17.66
N GLU A 860 49.30 -12.14 17.50
CA GLU A 860 49.94 -10.83 17.63
C GLU A 860 50.20 -10.23 16.23
N VAL A 861 49.79 -8.98 16.04
CA VAL A 861 50.08 -8.19 14.85
C VAL A 861 51.22 -7.24 15.17
N VAL A 862 52.30 -7.35 14.39
CA VAL A 862 53.50 -6.52 14.48
C VAL A 862 53.85 -6.02 13.08
N GLY A 863 54.05 -4.72 12.92
CA GLY A 863 54.34 -4.10 11.63
C GLY A 863 53.10 -3.79 10.79
N GLY A 864 51.94 -3.68 11.41
CA GLY A 864 50.73 -3.11 10.80
C GLY A 864 49.94 -4.05 9.89
N ARG A 865 50.20 -5.36 9.90
CA ARG A 865 49.58 -6.31 8.97
C ARG A 865 49.42 -7.71 9.54
N LEU A 866 48.26 -8.30 9.27
CA LEU A 866 47.95 -9.72 9.45
C LEU A 866 48.01 -10.42 8.09
N ARG A 867 48.74 -11.53 8.03
CA ARG A 867 48.81 -12.42 6.86
C ARG A 867 48.26 -13.79 7.19
N LEU A 868 47.19 -14.18 6.50
CA LEU A 868 46.61 -15.53 6.52
C LEU A 868 47.15 -16.32 5.32
N ASP A 869 47.86 -17.42 5.56
CA ASP A 869 48.27 -18.37 4.51
C ASP A 869 47.44 -19.66 4.61
N LEU A 870 46.97 -20.16 3.46
CA LEU A 870 46.12 -21.33 3.32
C LEU A 870 46.72 -22.31 2.30
N TRP A 871 46.74 -23.60 2.62
CA TRP A 871 47.17 -24.66 1.69
C TRP A 871 46.50 -26.00 2.02
N ALA A 872 46.67 -26.98 1.13
CA ALA A 872 46.15 -28.34 1.31
C ALA A 872 47.18 -29.37 0.82
N ASP A 873 46.96 -30.63 1.20
CA ASP A 873 47.73 -31.75 0.69
C ASP A 873 47.66 -31.88 -0.83
N SER A 874 48.66 -32.54 -1.43
CA SER A 874 48.72 -32.74 -2.89
C SER A 874 47.46 -33.41 -3.43
N GLY A 875 46.78 -32.77 -4.39
CA GLY A 875 45.54 -33.26 -4.98
C GLY A 875 44.28 -32.99 -4.13
N LYS A 876 44.41 -32.23 -3.04
CA LYS A 876 43.31 -31.74 -2.21
C LYS A 876 43.12 -30.23 -2.40
N SER A 877 42.01 -29.72 -1.87
CA SER A 877 41.68 -28.31 -1.87
C SER A 877 41.50 -27.81 -0.44
N TRP A 878 41.94 -26.59 -0.19
CA TRP A 878 41.52 -25.81 0.98
C TRP A 878 40.36 -24.91 0.59
N PHE A 879 39.56 -24.52 1.57
CA PHE A 879 38.51 -23.53 1.40
C PHE A 879 38.37 -22.69 2.67
N ILE A 880 37.72 -21.54 2.55
CA ILE A 880 37.39 -20.68 3.68
C ILE A 880 36.06 -20.00 3.40
N SER A 881 35.23 -19.90 4.43
CA SER A 881 33.94 -19.21 4.38
C SER A 881 34.02 -17.86 5.08
N GLY A 882 34.74 -17.77 6.20
CA GLY A 882 34.83 -16.53 6.96
C GLY A 882 36.14 -16.34 7.73
N LEU A 883 36.52 -15.08 7.93
CA LEU A 883 37.59 -14.67 8.84
C LEU A 883 37.09 -13.52 9.70
N VAL A 884 37.11 -13.70 11.03
CA VAL A 884 36.78 -12.65 11.99
C VAL A 884 38.01 -12.36 12.84
N ILE A 885 38.41 -11.09 12.94
CA ILE A 885 39.56 -10.65 13.72
C ILE A 885 39.05 -9.59 14.70
N ASN A 886 39.09 -9.93 15.99
CA ASN A 886 38.62 -9.07 17.07
C ASN A 886 39.80 -8.62 17.92
N ARG A 887 39.83 -7.36 18.34
CA ARG A 887 40.86 -6.86 19.24
C ARG A 887 40.77 -7.56 20.59
N ALA A 888 41.91 -7.84 21.21
CA ALA A 888 41.96 -8.39 22.56
C ALA A 888 41.40 -7.40 23.58
N GLY A 889 40.33 -7.77 24.27
CA GLY A 889 39.72 -6.95 25.33
C GLY A 889 38.26 -7.28 25.57
N ILE A 890 37.54 -6.35 26.19
CA ILE A 890 36.08 -6.39 26.34
C ILE A 890 35.48 -5.36 25.39
N THR A 891 34.56 -5.82 24.55
CA THR A 891 33.74 -4.94 23.71
C THR A 891 32.41 -4.68 24.42
N LEU A 892 32.05 -3.41 24.47
CA LEU A 892 30.79 -2.92 25.01
C LEU A 892 29.93 -2.40 23.87
N THR A 893 28.68 -2.85 23.81
CA THR A 893 27.68 -2.40 22.85
C THR A 893 26.37 -2.15 23.58
N HIS A 894 25.62 -1.15 23.12
CA HIS A 894 24.42 -0.69 23.80
C HIS A 894 23.49 0.04 22.81
N VAL A 895 22.21 -0.27 22.88
CA VAL A 895 21.15 0.53 22.26
C VAL A 895 20.57 1.51 23.30
N PRO A 896 20.81 2.82 23.17
CA PRO A 896 20.18 3.80 24.05
C PRO A 896 18.66 3.84 23.83
N PRO A 897 17.84 4.05 24.88
CA PRO A 897 16.43 4.36 24.71
C PRO A 897 16.25 5.69 23.97
N SER A 898 15.18 5.82 23.20
CA SER A 898 14.83 7.07 22.50
C SER A 898 14.42 8.17 23.50
N ARG A 899 13.77 7.79 24.60
CA ARG A 899 13.32 8.65 25.70
C ARG A 899 13.12 7.84 26.98
N LEU A 900 13.12 8.52 28.13
CA LEU A 900 12.83 7.94 29.45
C LEU A 900 11.59 8.60 30.06
N ASP A 901 10.88 7.89 30.94
CA ASP A 901 9.77 8.44 31.74
C ASP A 901 10.29 8.80 33.15
N ALA A 902 10.07 10.03 33.60
CA ALA A 902 10.53 10.52 34.89
C ALA A 902 9.90 9.82 36.10
N GLU A 903 8.70 9.25 35.93
CA GLU A 903 7.94 8.62 37.00
C GLU A 903 8.17 7.10 37.07
N GLN A 904 8.82 6.53 36.06
CA GLN A 904 9.06 5.09 35.97
C GLN A 904 10.54 4.77 36.16
N GLU A 905 10.80 3.67 36.85
CA GLU A 905 12.11 3.05 36.80
C GLU A 905 12.33 2.49 35.40
N CYS A 906 13.50 2.76 34.81
CA CYS A 906 13.83 2.30 33.47
C CYS A 906 14.97 1.29 33.52
N THR A 907 14.78 0.16 32.86
CA THR A 907 15.79 -0.90 32.78
C THR A 907 16.60 -0.71 31.51
N LEU A 908 17.92 -0.60 31.65
CA LEU A 908 18.85 -0.49 30.53
C LEU A 908 19.70 -1.77 30.44
N GLN A 909 19.96 -2.20 29.21
CA GLN A 909 20.76 -3.40 28.92
C GLN A 909 22.03 -3.03 28.18
N VAL A 910 23.12 -3.73 28.48
CA VAL A 910 24.42 -3.59 27.85
C VAL A 910 24.92 -4.97 27.48
N THR A 911 25.39 -5.13 26.25
CA THR A 911 26.16 -6.31 25.90
C THR A 911 27.65 -6.04 26.16
N ALA A 912 28.27 -6.88 26.99
CA ALA A 912 29.70 -6.86 27.28
C ALA A 912 30.28 -8.24 26.99
N LYS A 913 31.11 -8.34 25.94
CA LYS A 913 31.75 -9.59 25.52
C LYS A 913 33.26 -9.47 25.53
N GLY A 914 33.90 -10.35 26.29
CA GLY A 914 35.36 -10.52 26.29
C GLY A 914 35.82 -11.47 25.20
N THR A 915 36.86 -11.10 24.45
CA THR A 915 37.55 -12.01 23.52
C THR A 915 38.66 -12.80 24.22
N ILE A 916 39.51 -12.10 24.96
CA ILE A 916 40.61 -12.68 25.76
C ILE A 916 40.49 -12.30 27.25
N ASP A 917 40.06 -11.07 27.54
CA ASP A 917 39.84 -10.58 28.91
C ASP A 917 38.39 -10.88 29.36
N THR A 918 38.20 -11.53 30.49
CA THR A 918 36.85 -11.88 30.98
C THR A 918 36.20 -10.71 31.71
N VAL A 919 34.91 -10.46 31.48
CA VAL A 919 34.17 -9.40 32.17
C VAL A 919 34.04 -9.72 33.66
N ARG A 920 34.51 -8.81 34.52
CA ARG A 920 34.40 -8.92 35.99
C ARG A 920 33.17 -8.17 36.53
N SER A 921 32.95 -6.95 36.05
CA SER A 921 31.81 -6.11 36.45
C SER A 921 31.50 -5.08 35.37
N VAL A 922 30.23 -4.64 35.32
CA VAL A 922 29.73 -3.62 34.39
C VAL A 922 28.85 -2.64 35.17
N TRP A 923 28.98 -1.33 34.92
CA TRP A 923 28.17 -0.29 35.57
C TRP A 923 27.96 0.92 34.65
N PHE A 924 26.88 1.67 34.88
CA PHE A 924 26.70 3.00 34.30
C PHE A 924 27.33 4.06 35.21
N ASN A 925 28.08 4.99 34.63
CA ASN A 925 28.47 6.24 35.28
C ASN A 925 27.47 7.33 34.85
N VAL A 926 26.61 7.76 35.77
CA VAL A 926 25.56 8.77 35.51
C VAL A 926 26.04 10.16 35.90
N CYS A 927 25.75 11.17 35.07
CA CYS A 927 26.19 12.55 35.27
C CYS A 927 25.03 13.48 35.64
N ASP A 928 25.32 14.57 36.35
CA ASP A 928 24.33 15.63 36.62
C ASP A 928 24.15 16.54 35.39
N ASP A 929 22.90 16.94 35.13
CA ASP A 929 22.49 17.83 34.03
C ASP A 929 23.19 19.19 33.99
N ASN A 930 23.70 19.66 35.14
CA ASN A 930 24.35 20.97 35.32
C ASN A 930 25.89 20.93 35.27
N SER A 931 26.50 19.76 35.01
CA SER A 931 27.95 19.65 34.84
C SER A 931 28.40 20.28 33.52
N SER A 932 29.58 20.93 33.52
CA SER A 932 30.17 21.53 32.32
C SER A 932 30.17 20.56 31.13
N ASN A 933 30.08 21.08 29.90
CA ASN A 933 30.06 20.32 28.63
C ASN A 933 31.26 19.36 28.38
N ASP A 934 32.16 19.17 29.34
CA ASP A 934 33.34 18.31 29.19
C ASP A 934 32.97 16.83 29.35
N SER A 935 33.21 16.04 28.29
CA SER A 935 33.01 14.57 28.27
C SER A 935 33.84 13.83 29.32
N LYS A 936 34.94 14.44 29.80
CA LYS A 936 35.82 13.88 30.83
C LYS A 936 35.17 13.76 32.21
N ASP A 937 34.22 14.63 32.57
CA ASP A 937 33.59 14.61 33.89
C ASP A 937 32.62 13.43 34.03
N CYS A 938 31.91 13.08 32.96
CA CYS A 938 30.90 12.03 32.94
C CYS A 938 31.46 10.63 33.22
N CYS A 939 32.51 10.22 32.50
CA CYS A 939 33.07 8.89 32.67
C CYS A 939 33.92 8.75 33.95
N SER A 940 34.12 9.83 34.71
CA SER A 940 34.72 9.84 36.06
C SER A 940 33.71 10.08 37.20
N SER A 941 32.40 10.11 36.90
CA SER A 941 31.35 10.34 37.89
C SER A 941 31.38 9.31 39.02
N SER A 942 31.12 9.76 40.26
CA SER A 942 30.98 8.88 41.43
C SER A 942 29.58 8.26 41.55
N ARG A 943 28.62 8.67 40.72
CA ARG A 943 27.26 8.10 40.71
C ARG A 943 27.22 6.89 39.77
N MET A 944 27.40 5.70 40.37
CA MET A 944 27.43 4.43 39.65
C MET A 944 26.13 3.68 39.82
N VAL A 945 25.62 3.10 38.73
CA VAL A 945 24.54 2.11 38.74
C VAL A 945 25.14 0.79 38.29
N GLU A 946 25.30 -0.17 39.22
CA GLU A 946 25.85 -1.49 38.92
C GLU A 946 24.86 -2.32 38.08
N LEU A 947 25.36 -3.01 37.06
CA LEU A 947 24.56 -3.92 36.24
C LEU A 947 24.79 -5.36 36.66
N LYS A 948 23.72 -6.15 36.62
CA LYS A 948 23.75 -7.60 36.87
C LYS A 948 23.72 -8.34 35.55
N GLN A 949 24.52 -9.39 35.45
CA GLN A 949 24.43 -10.28 34.31
C GLN A 949 23.09 -11.04 34.36
N VAL A 950 22.29 -10.93 33.30
CA VAL A 950 20.97 -11.57 33.18
C VAL A 950 20.96 -12.68 32.13
N ASP A 951 21.90 -12.65 31.20
CA ASP A 951 22.11 -13.65 30.15
C ASP A 951 23.60 -13.66 29.75
N ASP A 952 24.00 -14.60 28.92
CA ASP A 952 25.34 -14.62 28.34
C ASP A 952 25.62 -13.31 27.61
N PHE A 953 26.67 -12.63 28.08
CA PHE A 953 27.14 -11.31 27.63
C PHE A 953 26.20 -10.14 27.91
N ILE A 954 24.97 -10.34 28.40
CA ILE A 954 23.99 -9.27 28.64
C ILE A 954 23.94 -8.91 30.13
N TYR A 955 24.13 -7.62 30.39
CA TYR A 955 24.09 -7.02 31.70
C TYR A 955 22.94 -6.01 31.75
N GLU A 956 22.23 -5.97 32.87
CA GLU A 956 21.05 -5.15 33.06
C GLU A 956 21.14 -4.33 34.34
N GLY A 957 20.72 -3.06 34.27
CA GLY A 957 20.67 -2.16 35.42
C GLY A 957 19.45 -1.25 35.36
N ALA A 958 18.78 -1.13 36.50
CA ALA A 958 17.64 -0.23 36.66
C ALA A 958 18.13 1.19 37.01
N ILE A 959 17.74 2.17 36.18
CA ILE A 959 17.93 3.59 36.46
C ILE A 959 16.80 4.04 37.40
N PRO A 960 17.11 4.39 38.66
CA PRO A 960 16.09 4.78 39.61
C PRO A 960 15.39 6.07 39.18
N LYS A 961 14.06 6.13 39.32
CA LYS A 961 13.27 7.33 39.03
C LYS A 961 13.78 8.60 39.74
N GLU A 962 14.42 8.46 40.91
CA GLU A 962 15.00 9.59 41.65
C GLU A 962 16.13 10.31 40.88
N LEU A 963 16.78 9.62 39.93
CA LEU A 963 17.74 10.24 39.00
C LEU A 963 17.06 10.95 37.82
N LEU A 964 15.79 10.67 37.56
CA LEU A 964 15.03 11.18 36.42
C LEU A 964 14.10 12.35 36.80
N LYS A 965 13.52 12.34 38.01
CA LYS A 965 12.49 13.30 38.47
C LYS A 965 12.78 14.78 38.28
N ASN A 966 14.05 15.20 38.28
CA ASN A 966 14.44 16.61 38.12
C ASN A 966 15.37 16.85 36.93
N SER A 967 15.59 15.83 36.10
CA SER A 967 16.55 15.86 35.00
C SER A 967 15.81 16.04 33.68
N ARG A 968 16.27 16.93 32.82
CA ARG A 968 15.76 17.09 31.44
C ARG A 968 16.24 15.97 30.53
N GLN A 969 17.39 15.40 30.83
CA GLN A 969 17.98 14.28 30.12
C GLN A 969 18.80 13.42 31.09
N LEU A 970 18.98 12.14 30.77
CA LEU A 970 19.93 11.26 31.44
C LEU A 970 21.22 11.22 30.63
N ARG A 971 22.33 11.62 31.25
CA ARG A 971 23.67 11.50 30.66
C ARG A 971 24.46 10.38 31.33
N TYR A 972 25.05 9.48 30.55
CA TYR A 972 25.81 8.36 31.10
C TYR A 972 26.92 7.82 30.17
N CYS A 973 27.97 7.25 30.79
CA CYS A 973 28.92 6.35 30.13
C CYS A 973 28.72 4.91 30.65
N ILE A 974 29.12 3.92 29.88
CA ILE A 974 29.13 2.51 30.31
C ILE A 974 30.56 2.09 30.57
N VAL A 975 30.82 1.45 31.70
CA VAL A 975 32.15 0.98 32.08
C VAL A 975 32.10 -0.51 32.37
N ALA A 976 33.09 -1.24 31.86
CA ALA A 976 33.37 -2.61 32.27
C ALA A 976 34.80 -2.74 32.77
N GLU A 977 34.98 -3.55 33.81
CA GLU A 977 36.29 -3.97 34.31
C GLU A 977 36.53 -5.44 33.95
N GLY A 978 37.68 -5.73 33.36
CA GLY A 978 38.10 -7.09 33.06
C GLY A 978 38.79 -7.76 34.25
N THR A 979 38.91 -9.09 34.23
CA THR A 979 39.68 -9.86 35.22
C THR A 979 41.17 -9.49 35.20
N SER A 980 41.67 -8.94 34.09
CA SER A 980 43.01 -8.33 34.00
C SER A 980 43.18 -7.03 34.81
N GLY A 981 42.08 -6.44 35.31
CA GLY A 981 42.05 -5.13 35.98
C GLY A 981 41.99 -3.94 35.01
N ARG A 982 41.97 -4.17 33.68
CA ARG A 982 41.78 -3.12 32.68
C ARG A 982 40.32 -2.66 32.65
N ARG A 983 40.11 -1.37 32.35
CA ARG A 983 38.78 -0.77 32.18
C ARG A 983 38.53 -0.46 30.71
N TYR A 984 37.31 -0.77 30.29
CA TYR A 984 36.78 -0.52 28.95
C TYR A 984 35.56 0.39 29.11
N ILE A 985 35.48 1.44 28.31
CA ILE A 985 34.46 2.48 28.47
C ILE A 985 33.81 2.75 27.12
N LEU A 986 32.48 2.69 27.06
CA LEU A 986 31.67 3.13 25.92
C LEU A 986 31.04 4.50 26.24
N GLY A 987 31.13 5.43 25.29
CA GLY A 987 30.72 6.83 25.48
C GLY A 987 31.84 7.76 25.97
N THR A 988 33.11 7.39 25.76
CA THR A 988 34.29 8.19 26.16
C THR A 988 34.41 9.53 25.43
N GLU A 989 34.15 9.54 24.12
CA GLU A 989 34.22 10.76 23.31
C GLU A 989 32.98 11.64 23.53
N GLN A 990 31.81 11.01 23.52
CA GLN A 990 30.51 11.63 23.77
C GLN A 990 29.67 10.70 24.66
N PRO A 991 29.32 11.10 25.89
CA PRO A 991 28.38 10.36 26.73
C PRO A 991 27.02 10.23 26.06
N PHE A 992 26.31 9.13 26.31
CA PHE A 992 24.92 8.99 25.87
C PHE A 992 24.08 10.07 26.54
N SER A 993 23.13 10.65 25.80
CA SER A 993 22.22 11.68 26.28
C SER A 993 20.80 11.34 25.86
N VAL A 994 19.95 10.94 26.81
CA VAL A 994 18.57 10.51 26.54
C VAL A 994 17.59 11.49 27.14
N PRO A 995 16.63 12.05 26.37
CA PRO A 995 15.64 12.97 26.92
C PRO A 995 14.74 12.29 27.95
N VAL A 996 14.39 13.03 29.02
CA VAL A 996 13.50 12.56 30.09
C VAL A 996 12.16 13.28 29.98
N LYS A 997 11.10 12.50 29.84
CA LYS A 997 9.71 12.93 29.75
C LYS A 997 9.10 13.02 31.16
N HIS A 998 8.66 14.22 31.54
CA HIS A 998 8.03 14.47 32.85
C HIS A 998 6.50 14.41 32.83
N ARG A 999 5.91 14.53 31.63
CA ARG A 999 4.46 14.52 31.40
C ARG A 999 4.18 14.16 29.96
N GLU A 1000 2.94 13.79 29.66
CA GLU A 1000 2.50 13.63 28.27
C GLU A 1000 2.82 14.89 27.45
N SER A 1001 3.46 14.67 26.29
CA SER A 1001 3.74 15.78 25.39
C SER A 1001 2.51 16.03 24.55
N VAL A 1002 2.05 17.29 24.58
CA VAL A 1002 0.95 17.75 23.75
C VAL A 1002 1.46 18.93 22.96
N ILE A 1003 1.29 18.87 21.65
CA ILE A 1003 1.59 19.96 20.72
C ILE A 1003 0.28 20.28 20.00
N GLU A 1004 -0.09 21.56 20.03
CA GLU A 1004 -1.23 22.09 19.30
C GLU A 1004 -0.73 23.17 18.35
N VAL A 1005 -1.15 23.07 17.09
CA VAL A 1005 -0.82 24.03 16.05
C VAL A 1005 -2.11 24.67 15.58
N GLU A 1006 -2.20 25.98 15.79
CA GLU A 1006 -3.28 26.81 15.26
C GLU A 1006 -2.75 27.59 14.06
N HIS A 1007 -3.38 27.38 12.91
CA HIS A 1007 -3.02 28.00 11.66
C HIS A 1007 -4.29 28.27 10.84
N GLU A 1008 -4.37 29.44 10.23
CA GLU A 1008 -5.37 29.75 9.22
C GLU A 1008 -4.77 29.42 7.84
N PRO A 1009 -5.27 28.38 7.14
CA PRO A 1009 -4.71 27.96 5.86
C PRO A 1009 -4.69 29.07 4.81
N VAL A 1010 -3.52 29.36 4.26
CA VAL A 1010 -3.40 30.24 3.09
C VAL A 1010 -3.81 29.42 1.87
N ARG A 1011 -4.99 29.70 1.31
CA ARG A 1011 -5.52 28.99 0.13
C ARG A 1011 -5.36 29.77 -1.18
N TYR A 1012 -5.19 31.08 -1.08
CA TYR A 1012 -5.00 31.99 -2.20
C TYR A 1012 -3.92 33.02 -1.89
N ALA A 1013 -3.12 33.38 -2.89
CA ALA A 1013 -2.13 34.46 -2.77
C ALA A 1013 -1.85 35.15 -4.12
N LYS A 1014 -1.07 36.23 -4.12
CA LYS A 1014 -0.58 36.89 -5.36
C LYS A 1014 0.87 36.49 -5.62
N TRP A 1015 1.16 36.01 -6.83
CA TRP A 1015 2.46 35.38 -7.13
C TRP A 1015 3.59 36.40 -7.11
N SER A 1016 3.27 37.69 -7.25
CA SER A 1016 4.21 38.81 -7.14
C SER A 1016 4.70 39.10 -5.72
N ASN A 1017 4.10 38.48 -4.70
CA ASN A 1017 4.36 38.80 -3.30
C ASN A 1017 4.93 37.59 -2.58
N ASP A 1018 5.75 37.82 -1.56
CA ASP A 1018 6.12 36.79 -0.60
C ASP A 1018 4.87 36.23 0.10
N ILE A 1019 4.80 34.91 0.26
CA ILE A 1019 3.72 34.24 1.00
C ILE A 1019 4.23 33.94 2.40
N ARG A 1020 3.56 34.49 3.41
CA ARG A 1020 3.91 34.30 4.83
C ARG A 1020 3.01 33.24 5.45
N ILE A 1021 3.60 32.17 5.95
CA ILE A 1021 2.91 31.12 6.70
C ILE A 1021 3.16 31.35 8.17
N ARG A 1022 2.08 31.57 8.95
CA ARG A 1022 2.14 31.83 10.39
C ARG A 1022 1.38 30.78 11.17
N CYS A 1023 2.02 30.22 12.19
CA CYS A 1023 1.41 29.24 13.07
C CYS A 1023 1.59 29.68 14.52
N ARG A 1024 0.51 29.67 15.31
CA ARG A 1024 0.58 29.72 16.77
C ARG A 1024 0.80 28.30 17.27
N ILE A 1025 1.84 28.09 18.07
CA ILE A 1025 2.23 26.75 18.55
C ILE A 1025 2.20 26.73 20.07
N ALA A 1026 1.30 25.92 20.62
CA ALA A 1026 1.28 25.60 22.04
C ALA A 1026 1.92 24.22 22.25
N SER A 1027 2.81 24.11 23.23
CA SER A 1027 3.39 22.81 23.61
C SER A 1027 3.60 22.71 25.11
N SER A 1028 3.44 21.50 25.64
CA SER A 1028 3.78 21.19 27.03
C SER A 1028 5.29 21.12 27.28
N ASN A 1029 6.13 21.12 26.23
CA ASN A 1029 7.59 21.19 26.33
C ASN A 1029 8.14 22.33 25.45
N PRO A 1030 9.36 22.82 25.71
CA PRO A 1030 10.02 23.76 24.81
C PRO A 1030 10.07 23.24 23.37
N ILE A 1031 9.77 24.10 22.40
CA ILE A 1031 9.88 23.74 20.97
C ILE A 1031 11.35 23.65 20.57
N LYS A 1032 11.74 22.52 19.96
CA LYS A 1032 13.10 22.30 19.44
C LYS A 1032 13.21 22.79 18.00
N VAL A 1033 12.20 22.48 17.18
CA VAL A 1033 12.21 22.73 15.73
C VAL A 1033 10.81 23.05 15.23
N VAL A 1034 10.73 24.03 14.33
CA VAL A 1034 9.56 24.28 13.46
C VAL A 1034 10.06 24.42 12.03
N ARG A 1035 9.56 23.60 11.10
CA ARG A 1035 9.96 23.62 9.68
C ARG A 1035 8.75 23.80 8.79
N LEU A 1036 8.88 24.69 7.81
CA LEU A 1036 7.96 24.82 6.68
C LEU A 1036 8.50 24.00 5.52
N TYR A 1037 7.67 23.09 5.01
CA TYR A 1037 7.90 22.36 3.77
C TYR A 1037 7.02 22.98 2.69
N TYR A 1038 7.58 23.29 1.53
CA TYR A 1038 6.80 23.79 0.40
C TYR A 1038 7.41 23.37 -0.94
N ARG A 1039 6.55 23.19 -1.94
CA ARG A 1039 6.97 22.96 -3.33
C ARG A 1039 5.81 23.25 -4.29
N HIS A 1040 6.11 23.41 -5.59
CA HIS A 1040 5.08 23.39 -6.64
C HIS A 1040 4.30 22.07 -6.67
N LEU A 1041 3.06 22.08 -7.18
CA LEU A 1041 2.21 20.90 -7.30
C LEU A 1041 2.68 19.96 -8.43
N ASN A 1042 3.92 19.48 -8.31
CA ASN A 1042 4.67 18.68 -9.27
C ASN A 1042 5.56 17.68 -8.51
N GLN A 1043 5.28 16.38 -8.65
CA GLN A 1043 5.98 15.32 -7.90
C GLN A 1043 7.43 15.08 -8.35
N TYR A 1044 7.86 15.62 -9.49
CA TYR A 1044 9.28 15.55 -9.90
C TYR A 1044 10.17 16.51 -9.12
N TYR A 1045 9.60 17.48 -8.38
CA TYR A 1045 10.37 18.41 -7.56
C TYR A 1045 10.52 17.90 -6.13
N THR A 1046 11.65 18.21 -5.51
CA THR A 1046 11.86 17.98 -4.08
C THR A 1046 11.28 19.14 -3.27
N PHE A 1047 10.84 18.84 -2.05
CA PHE A 1047 10.39 19.89 -1.12
C PHE A 1047 11.54 20.83 -0.77
N GLN A 1048 11.25 22.13 -0.77
CA GLN A 1048 12.07 23.10 -0.05
C GLN A 1048 11.73 23.00 1.43
N VAL A 1049 12.77 23.02 2.27
CA VAL A 1049 12.62 22.92 3.73
C VAL A 1049 13.29 24.10 4.38
N GLN A 1050 12.53 24.86 5.18
CA GLN A 1050 13.02 26.06 5.84
C GLN A 1050 12.63 26.09 7.33
N PRO A 1051 13.56 26.45 8.24
CA PRO A 1051 13.20 26.72 9.63
C PRO A 1051 12.30 27.96 9.73
N MET A 1052 11.20 27.85 10.48
CA MET A 1052 10.34 29.00 10.79
C MET A 1052 10.91 29.80 11.97
N LYS A 1053 10.82 31.12 11.90
CA LYS A 1053 11.34 32.04 12.92
C LYS A 1053 10.25 32.37 13.95
N LEU A 1054 10.57 32.34 15.23
CA LEU A 1054 9.69 32.87 16.28
C LEU A 1054 9.61 34.40 16.13
N VAL A 1055 8.44 34.91 15.74
CA VAL A 1055 8.20 36.35 15.50
C VAL A 1055 7.42 37.03 16.61
N ASP A 1056 6.64 36.27 17.38
CA ASP A 1056 5.98 36.74 18.60
C ASP A 1056 6.19 35.72 19.73
N PRO A 1057 7.14 35.96 20.66
CA PRO A 1057 7.37 35.08 21.80
C PRO A 1057 6.24 35.05 22.83
N SER A 1058 5.39 36.08 22.90
CA SER A 1058 4.29 36.14 23.88
C SER A 1058 3.14 35.22 23.50
N GLU A 1059 2.87 35.13 22.20
CA GLU A 1059 1.84 34.29 21.61
C GLU A 1059 2.41 33.00 20.97
N MET A 1060 3.72 32.77 21.05
CA MET A 1060 4.42 31.64 20.42
C MET A 1060 4.13 31.50 18.91
N ILE A 1061 4.16 32.63 18.17
CA ILE A 1061 3.90 32.67 16.73
C ILE A 1061 5.20 32.47 15.96
N TYR A 1062 5.22 31.46 15.10
CA TYR A 1062 6.31 31.16 14.17
C TYR A 1062 5.93 31.57 12.75
N GLU A 1063 6.88 32.12 12.00
CA GLU A 1063 6.70 32.55 10.60
C GLU A 1063 7.74 31.90 9.67
N GLY A 1064 7.24 31.32 8.58
CA GLY A 1064 8.02 30.92 7.40
C GLY A 1064 7.60 31.77 6.19
N VAL A 1065 8.51 31.96 5.24
CA VAL A 1065 8.27 32.80 4.05
C VAL A 1065 8.62 32.01 2.80
N ILE A 1066 7.64 31.86 1.90
CA ILE A 1066 7.85 31.37 0.54
C ILE A 1066 8.14 32.61 -0.32
N PRO A 1067 9.33 32.72 -0.92
CA PRO A 1067 9.75 33.95 -1.57
C PRO A 1067 9.08 34.11 -2.95
N ALA A 1068 8.76 35.34 -3.32
CA ALA A 1068 8.08 35.66 -4.58
C ALA A 1068 8.79 35.08 -5.83
N GLU A 1069 10.12 35.02 -5.82
CA GLU A 1069 10.91 34.44 -6.93
C GLU A 1069 10.77 32.92 -7.09
N TYR A 1070 10.24 32.21 -6.09
CA TYR A 1070 9.98 30.78 -6.20
C TYR A 1070 8.75 30.49 -7.06
N HIS A 1071 7.81 31.43 -7.16
CA HIS A 1071 6.50 31.20 -7.75
C HIS A 1071 6.53 31.03 -9.28
N ASP A 1072 5.87 29.99 -9.78
CA ASP A 1072 5.60 29.76 -11.19
C ASP A 1072 4.09 29.81 -11.45
N ARG A 1073 3.63 30.64 -12.38
CA ARG A 1073 2.20 30.75 -12.76
C ARG A 1073 1.63 29.46 -13.36
N ASN A 1074 2.49 28.56 -13.83
CA ASN A 1074 2.07 27.27 -14.34
C ASN A 1074 1.77 26.26 -13.21
N TRP A 1075 1.99 26.60 -11.94
CA TRP A 1075 1.86 25.66 -10.84
C TRP A 1075 1.20 26.30 -9.61
N ASP A 1076 0.27 25.56 -9.02
CA ASP A 1076 -0.10 25.81 -7.63
C ASP A 1076 1.04 25.40 -6.70
N LEU A 1077 1.01 25.88 -5.46
CA LEU A 1077 1.96 25.50 -4.42
C LEU A 1077 1.28 24.58 -3.41
N MET A 1078 2.03 23.63 -2.85
CA MET A 1078 1.63 22.90 -1.66
C MET A 1078 2.61 23.15 -0.52
N TYR A 1079 2.09 23.19 0.71
CA TYR A 1079 2.92 23.31 1.91
C TYR A 1079 2.35 22.53 3.10
N TYR A 1080 3.21 22.23 4.07
CA TYR A 1080 2.86 21.72 5.39
C TYR A 1080 3.91 22.14 6.42
N VAL A 1081 3.57 22.05 7.70
CA VAL A 1081 4.44 22.45 8.81
C VAL A 1081 4.77 21.24 9.68
N GLU A 1082 6.04 21.09 10.03
CA GLU A 1082 6.53 20.11 10.99
C GLU A 1082 6.92 20.82 12.28
N VAL A 1083 6.43 20.33 13.41
CA VAL A 1083 6.77 20.82 14.75
C VAL A 1083 7.35 19.68 15.57
N VAL A 1084 8.47 19.92 16.24
CA VAL A 1084 9.08 18.95 17.16
C VAL A 1084 9.50 19.66 18.45
N ASP A 1085 9.14 19.08 19.59
CA ASP A 1085 9.51 19.59 20.92
C ASP A 1085 10.89 19.09 21.40
N SER A 1086 11.32 19.57 22.57
CA SER A 1086 12.61 19.25 23.15
C SER A 1086 12.76 17.82 23.65
N VAL A 1087 11.66 17.07 23.78
CA VAL A 1087 11.67 15.65 24.17
C VAL A 1087 11.44 14.72 22.98
N GLY A 1088 11.43 15.27 21.75
CA GLY A 1088 11.36 14.52 20.49
C GLY A 1088 9.93 14.19 20.02
N THR A 1089 8.89 14.68 20.70
CA THR A 1089 7.51 14.54 20.21
C THR A 1089 7.31 15.49 19.06
N GLY A 1090 6.74 15.01 17.94
CA GLY A 1090 6.48 15.84 16.78
C GLY A 1090 5.09 15.65 16.20
N ILE A 1091 4.58 16.69 15.55
CA ILE A 1091 3.34 16.63 14.76
C ILE A 1091 3.56 17.30 13.40
N PHE A 1092 2.83 16.82 12.40
CA PHE A 1092 2.59 17.59 11.18
C PHE A 1092 1.32 18.40 11.31
N TYR A 1093 1.32 19.58 10.70
CA TYR A 1093 0.12 20.34 10.42
C TYR A 1093 0.01 20.54 8.90
N PRO A 1094 -1.08 20.08 8.27
CA PRO A 1094 -2.20 19.32 8.87
C PRO A 1094 -1.81 17.90 9.34
N ASP A 1095 -2.61 17.29 10.23
CA ASP A 1095 -2.35 15.95 10.78
C ASP A 1095 -2.73 14.85 9.74
N PRO A 1096 -1.78 14.07 9.20
CA PRO A 1096 -2.04 13.07 8.17
C PRO A 1096 -3.05 11.98 8.60
N MET A 1097 -3.19 11.73 9.91
CA MET A 1097 -4.14 10.73 10.41
C MET A 1097 -5.58 11.24 10.36
N LYS A 1098 -5.80 12.56 10.38
CA LYS A 1098 -7.12 13.19 10.48
C LYS A 1098 -7.59 13.82 9.17
N GLU A 1099 -6.68 14.38 8.39
CA GLU A 1099 -7.00 15.12 7.17
C GLU A 1099 -5.90 14.99 6.10
N THR A 1100 -6.03 15.71 4.99
CA THR A 1100 -5.00 15.74 3.92
C THR A 1100 -3.74 16.43 4.46
N PRO A 1101 -2.53 15.84 4.34
CA PRO A 1101 -1.35 16.29 5.07
C PRO A 1101 -0.65 17.52 4.49
N TYR A 1102 -1.34 18.30 3.66
CA TYR A 1102 -0.83 19.51 3.03
C TYR A 1102 -1.96 20.45 2.67
N ILE A 1103 -1.60 21.72 2.51
CA ILE A 1103 -2.49 22.79 2.04
C ILE A 1103 -2.03 23.22 0.65
N VAL A 1104 -2.98 23.43 -0.27
CA VAL A 1104 -2.71 23.93 -1.62
C VAL A 1104 -3.03 25.42 -1.69
N ILE A 1105 -2.08 26.22 -2.21
CA ILE A 1105 -2.21 27.65 -2.47
C ILE A 1105 -2.43 27.87 -3.97
N ARG A 1106 -3.50 28.58 -4.34
CA ARG A 1106 -3.90 28.92 -5.72
C ARG A 1106 -3.75 30.40 -6.04
N GLU A 1107 -3.52 30.75 -7.32
CA GLU A 1107 -3.32 32.14 -7.73
C GLU A 1107 -4.61 32.93 -7.53
N GLU A 1108 -4.54 34.04 -6.78
CA GLU A 1108 -5.61 35.02 -6.72
C GLU A 1108 -5.86 35.55 -8.13
N GLN A 1109 -6.98 35.13 -8.73
CA GLN A 1109 -7.43 35.72 -9.98
C GLN A 1109 -7.83 37.17 -9.73
N SER A 1110 -7.31 38.08 -10.55
CA SER A 1110 -7.76 39.48 -10.53
C SER A 1110 -9.21 39.50 -11.04
N HIS A 1111 -10.18 39.74 -10.15
CA HIS A 1111 -11.56 39.97 -10.56
C HIS A 1111 -11.73 41.27 -11.36
#